data_AF-B0JN37-F1
#
_entry.id   AF-B0JN37-F1
#
_cell.length_a   1.000
_cell.length_b   1.000
_cell.length_c   1.000
_cell.angle_alpha   90.00
_cell.angle_beta   90.00
_cell.angle_gamma   90.00
#
_symmetry.space_group_name_H-M   'P 1'
#
loop_
_entity.id
_entity.type
_entity.pdbx_description
1 polymer ?
#
loop_
_entity_poly.entity_id
_entity_poly.type
_entity_poly.pdbx_seq_one_letter_code
_entity_poly.pdbx_strand_id
1 'polypeptide(L)'
;MIKLLTLELDGTFDRGFKVKLEIRPDLNSRPQTVIKARLPANLELLTLYRQWQRHYSELEGFFKVLKDSNPQQITNSSQQSLVFKNCQEKAKLFEDNLNKWLNNSPEFEPIKTAILRSGNNFRIWLQTDNIWLQRFPWEKWEILQNTGADIAIIVSEYDTLTRQLKNHEKIRILAILGYATDLRFLEEDRKTLDDIAGKAGAEIIWEKAPHPQKLNQLLRQETWNILFFSGHSASTEDGQDCEIQLTETHKLKIADFSFSLGEATKNGLKLAIFNSCDGIGLAQQLSREKGMALPHLIFMREKLPDPVSPKFLQYFLTAFTNNKSLYSAVHEAQKNLHDDWEKDYPCASWLPVVCPNPTEEPPTWHSFSNSPQKQQNWRRFALTFGLGLAVTMTVLAIRETGILEPLELNIYDRLMQLKPKDKPDERLLIITIDRQDWEYQDRMGMKRPTIPGSDRKRSLAGEALSQLLNKLLPYEPQIIALDILRPIAASQDYPPLAKQLQNTPNFISICKFNNYPQPDGFPPPPELPKNQSGFSNIVPDETIAGVPRIRRFLYQAKLDRTSPCLPPDSLATVDSMSCNFKDYAPSFSLLIAKRYLESQNQDFDCNKLQRGILEINIGDTHLGDWLQSNRGPYRTSQSDTRSGRQVMLAYRRIADNGSDAITKIAPKKSLQQVLDPGFNSESVRGKIVLIGVTEPGIDDFLTPFSRNPSEAIPGVYLHAHAVSQILDTMEGKRTSIAFWNPLQEAFWVLGWSLVGGLLTWRFLRVKTVLLTVAITVISLTGIGWLLFSYFGLWVPIIPPAIALLTTSGIFFFLRSYTKSVE
;
A
#
# COMPACT_ATOMS: atom_id res chain seq x y z
N MET A 1 15.14 -18.12 15.33
CA MET A 1 16.43 -17.86 14.63
C MET A 1 17.47 -18.80 15.20
N ILE A 2 18.21 -19.51 14.35
CA ILE A 2 19.25 -20.46 14.77
C ILE A 2 20.52 -19.65 15.04
N LYS A 3 21.03 -19.70 16.28
CA LYS A 3 22.27 -19.00 16.66
C LYS A 3 23.46 -19.55 15.87
N LEU A 4 24.41 -18.67 15.54
CA LEU A 4 25.65 -19.04 14.87
C LEU A 4 26.84 -18.88 15.82
N LEU A 5 27.58 -19.96 16.01
CA LEU A 5 28.82 -20.00 16.79
C LEU A 5 29.99 -20.19 15.82
N THR A 6 31.01 -19.35 15.88
CA THR A 6 32.23 -19.53 15.09
C THR A 6 33.39 -19.81 16.03
N LEU A 7 33.93 -21.03 15.96
CA LEU A 7 35.06 -21.51 16.73
C LEU A 7 36.30 -21.51 15.83
N GLU A 8 37.15 -20.51 16.02
CA GLU A 8 38.39 -20.30 15.29
C GLU A 8 39.55 -20.99 16.05
N LEU A 9 40.29 -21.87 15.37
CA LEU A 9 41.46 -22.59 15.90
C LEU A 9 42.69 -22.32 15.05
N ASP A 10 43.69 -21.65 15.66
CA ASP A 10 44.97 -21.33 15.02
C ASP A 10 46.14 -21.91 15.82
N GLY A 11 46.97 -22.73 15.18
CA GLY A 11 48.13 -23.37 15.78
C GLY A 11 48.46 -24.75 15.22
N THR A 12 49.24 -25.50 15.99
CA THR A 12 49.78 -26.80 15.60
C THR A 12 49.75 -27.79 16.76
N PHE A 13 49.73 -29.09 16.47
CA PHE A 13 49.62 -30.13 17.50
C PHE A 13 50.82 -30.19 18.45
N ASP A 14 51.99 -29.68 18.07
CA ASP A 14 53.20 -29.59 18.91
C ASP A 14 53.20 -28.36 19.84
N ARG A 15 52.48 -27.28 19.50
CA ARG A 15 52.48 -26.01 20.25
C ARG A 15 51.15 -25.67 20.93
N GLY A 16 50.10 -26.42 20.59
CA GLY A 16 48.72 -26.13 20.95
C GLY A 16 48.07 -25.11 20.02
N PHE A 17 46.79 -24.83 20.28
CA PHE A 17 45.97 -23.96 19.45
C PHE A 17 45.44 -22.78 20.26
N LYS A 18 45.56 -21.57 19.72
CA LYS A 18 44.78 -20.43 20.18
C LYS A 18 43.36 -20.62 19.69
N VAL A 19 42.40 -20.44 20.58
CA VAL A 19 40.99 -20.64 20.26
C VAL A 19 40.20 -19.36 20.51
N LYS A 20 39.31 -19.03 19.58
CA LYS A 20 38.39 -17.91 19.71
C LYS A 20 36.99 -18.37 19.34
N LEU A 21 36.03 -18.16 20.24
CA LEU A 21 34.61 -18.40 19.99
C LEU A 21 33.89 -17.07 19.82
N GLU A 22 33.17 -16.91 18.71
CA GLU A 22 32.22 -15.83 18.49
C GLU A 22 30.79 -16.37 18.51
N ILE A 23 29.87 -15.67 19.18
CA ILE A 23 28.45 -16.03 19.20
C ILE A 23 27.64 -14.89 18.57
N ARG A 24 26.86 -15.23 17.53
CA ARG A 24 26.03 -14.32 16.75
C ARG A 24 24.56 -14.81 16.73
N PRO A 25 23.58 -13.90 16.80
CA PRO A 25 22.16 -14.26 16.61
C PRO A 25 21.83 -14.78 15.21
N ASP A 26 22.48 -14.20 14.20
CA ASP A 26 22.37 -14.53 12.78
C ASP A 26 23.65 -14.10 12.04
N LEU A 27 23.76 -14.47 10.76
CA LEU A 27 24.96 -14.24 9.95
C LEU A 27 25.32 -12.76 9.78
N ASN A 28 24.31 -11.89 9.70
CA ASN A 28 24.46 -10.46 9.40
C ASN A 28 24.66 -9.60 10.67
N SER A 29 24.53 -10.22 11.84
CA SER A 29 24.66 -9.56 13.13
C SER A 29 26.11 -9.48 13.60
N ARG A 30 26.44 -8.41 14.32
CA ARG A 30 27.71 -8.31 15.04
C ARG A 30 27.80 -9.38 16.13
N PRO A 31 29.00 -9.92 16.44
CA PRO A 31 29.17 -10.86 17.54
C PRO A 31 28.74 -10.23 18.85
N GLN A 32 27.87 -10.92 19.58
CA GLN A 32 27.41 -10.51 20.91
C GLN A 32 28.39 -10.94 22.00
N THR A 33 29.05 -12.07 21.78
CA THR A 33 30.00 -12.66 22.71
C THR A 33 31.25 -13.05 21.94
N VAL A 34 32.42 -12.69 22.47
CA VAL A 34 33.73 -13.13 21.97
C VAL A 34 34.54 -13.66 23.15
N ILE A 35 34.97 -14.92 23.07
CA ILE A 35 35.74 -15.60 24.11
C ILE A 35 37.04 -16.09 23.50
N LYS A 36 38.15 -15.86 24.20
CA LYS A 36 39.46 -16.37 23.82
C LYS A 36 39.89 -17.43 24.83
N ALA A 37 40.51 -18.49 24.34
CA ALA A 37 40.94 -19.65 25.09
C ALA A 37 42.16 -20.29 24.42
N ARG A 38 42.65 -21.38 25.00
CA ARG A 38 43.74 -22.16 24.43
C ARG A 38 43.44 -23.65 24.57
N LEU A 39 43.82 -24.41 23.55
CA LEU A 39 43.93 -25.87 23.62
C LEU A 39 45.40 -26.25 23.72
N PRO A 40 45.78 -27.16 24.63
CA PRO A 40 47.15 -27.59 24.80
C PRO A 40 47.64 -28.42 23.60
N ALA A 41 48.96 -28.49 23.43
CA ALA A 41 49.60 -29.36 22.45
C ALA A 41 49.20 -30.83 22.68
N ASN A 42 48.93 -31.56 21.60
CA ASN A 42 48.53 -32.97 21.65
C ASN A 42 48.91 -33.71 20.35
N LEU A 43 50.21 -33.96 20.17
CA LEU A 43 50.72 -34.71 19.01
C LEU A 43 50.25 -36.18 18.99
N GLU A 44 49.95 -36.74 20.17
CA GLU A 44 49.41 -38.08 20.31
C GLU A 44 48.04 -38.19 19.63
N LEU A 45 47.16 -37.20 19.78
CA LEU A 45 45.84 -37.19 19.13
C LEU A 45 45.94 -37.24 17.60
N LEU A 46 46.87 -36.47 17.01
CA LEU A 46 47.15 -36.55 15.57
C LEU A 46 47.66 -37.94 15.17
N THR A 47 48.52 -38.53 16.00
CA THR A 47 49.06 -39.89 15.78
C THR A 47 47.94 -40.93 15.80
N LEU A 48 47.01 -40.83 16.76
CA LEU A 48 45.84 -41.70 16.86
C LEU A 48 44.92 -41.57 15.65
N TYR A 49 44.68 -40.35 15.16
CA TYR A 49 43.91 -40.13 13.93
C TYR A 49 44.57 -40.83 12.73
N ARG A 50 45.89 -40.66 12.56
CA ARG A 50 46.63 -41.31 11.46
C ARG A 50 46.63 -42.83 11.58
N GLN A 51 46.70 -43.38 12.79
CA GLN A 51 46.54 -44.82 13.00
C GLN A 51 45.17 -45.30 12.55
N TRP A 52 44.09 -44.60 12.94
CA TRP A 52 42.75 -44.90 12.46
C TRP A 52 42.65 -44.79 10.94
N GLN A 53 43.13 -43.69 10.34
CA GLN A 53 43.08 -43.44 8.90
C GLN A 53 43.77 -44.56 8.10
N ARG A 54 44.92 -45.06 8.60
CA ARG A 54 45.62 -46.19 7.99
C ARG A 54 44.78 -47.46 8.01
N HIS A 55 44.23 -47.83 9.17
CA HIS A 55 43.37 -49.02 9.29
C HIS A 55 42.06 -48.89 8.51
N TYR A 56 41.52 -47.68 8.43
CA TYR A 56 40.36 -47.38 7.61
C TYR A 56 40.66 -47.61 6.12
N SER A 57 41.83 -47.17 5.65
CA SER A 57 42.26 -47.37 4.27
C SER A 57 42.50 -48.86 3.93
N GLU A 58 42.94 -49.66 4.91
CA GLU A 58 43.11 -51.12 4.76
C GLU A 58 41.77 -51.84 4.48
N LEU A 59 40.63 -51.29 4.90
CA LEU A 59 39.30 -51.85 4.63
C LEU A 59 38.97 -51.88 3.13
N GLU A 60 39.56 -50.98 2.33
CA GLU A 60 39.32 -50.92 0.88
C GLU A 60 39.70 -52.23 0.17
N GLY A 61 40.81 -52.85 0.58
CA GLY A 61 41.25 -54.13 0.03
C GLY A 61 40.23 -55.25 0.28
N PHE A 62 39.57 -55.21 1.44
CA PHE A 62 38.52 -56.18 1.80
C PHE A 62 37.19 -55.91 1.11
N PHE A 63 36.81 -54.63 0.92
CA PHE A 63 35.60 -54.28 0.16
C PHE A 63 35.65 -54.76 -1.29
N LYS A 64 36.84 -54.80 -1.91
CA LYS A 64 37.05 -55.40 -3.24
C LYS A 64 36.92 -56.93 -3.22
N VAL A 65 37.45 -57.62 -2.20
CA VAL A 65 37.39 -59.10 -2.09
C VAL A 65 35.96 -59.61 -1.82
N LEU A 66 35.17 -58.88 -1.03
CA LEU A 66 33.74 -59.19 -0.78
C LEU A 66 32.86 -59.12 -2.03
N LYS A 67 33.32 -58.37 -3.04
CA LYS A 67 32.61 -58.11 -4.29
C LYS A 67 32.80 -59.23 -5.33
N ASP A 68 33.98 -59.85 -5.36
CA ASP A 68 34.37 -60.82 -6.39
C ASP A 68 34.30 -62.30 -5.93
N SER A 69 33.96 -62.56 -4.66
CA SER A 69 33.95 -63.91 -4.08
C SER A 69 32.53 -64.47 -3.88
N ASN A 70 32.32 -65.73 -4.27
CA ASN A 70 31.08 -66.46 -4.01
C ASN A 70 30.89 -66.64 -2.48
N PRO A 71 29.72 -66.32 -1.86
CA PRO A 71 29.55 -66.28 -0.40
C PRO A 71 29.90 -67.60 0.33
N GLN A 72 29.90 -68.72 -0.39
CA GLN A 72 30.20 -70.06 0.14
C GLN A 72 31.70 -70.41 0.13
N GLN A 73 32.58 -69.58 -0.46
CA GLN A 73 34.03 -69.82 -0.55
C GLN A 73 34.89 -68.90 0.33
N ILE A 74 34.28 -68.07 1.18
CA ILE A 74 35.03 -67.14 2.05
C ILE A 74 35.59 -67.90 3.26
N THR A 75 36.84 -68.35 3.18
CA THR A 75 37.59 -68.99 4.29
C THR A 75 38.25 -67.98 5.26
N ASN A 76 38.16 -66.68 5.00
CA ASN A 76 38.85 -65.60 5.74
C ASN A 76 37.96 -64.76 6.68
N SER A 77 36.81 -65.27 7.15
CA SER A 77 35.88 -64.54 8.04
C SER A 77 36.51 -64.05 9.36
N SER A 78 37.51 -64.80 9.87
CA SER A 78 38.28 -64.42 11.07
C SER A 78 39.21 -63.22 10.82
N GLN A 79 39.80 -63.08 9.63
CA GLN A 79 40.61 -61.93 9.26
C GLN A 79 39.77 -60.67 9.01
N GLN A 80 38.61 -60.82 8.36
CA GLN A 80 37.69 -59.71 8.12
C GLN A 80 37.17 -59.12 9.45
N SER A 81 36.66 -59.97 10.34
CA SER A 81 36.19 -59.55 11.67
C SER A 81 37.29 -58.88 12.49
N LEU A 82 38.55 -59.32 12.36
CA LEU A 82 39.70 -58.70 13.01
C LEU A 82 40.02 -57.30 12.45
N VAL A 83 40.05 -57.12 11.13
CA VAL A 83 40.36 -55.81 10.52
C VAL A 83 39.27 -54.78 10.80
N PHE A 84 38.00 -55.20 10.74
CA PHE A 84 36.86 -54.35 11.13
C PHE A 84 36.95 -53.93 12.59
N LYS A 85 37.21 -54.90 13.48
CA LYS A 85 37.36 -54.64 14.92
C LYS A 85 38.53 -53.71 15.19
N ASN A 86 39.67 -53.89 14.53
CA ASN A 86 40.82 -52.99 14.65
C ASN A 86 40.47 -51.56 14.23
N CYS A 87 39.76 -51.38 13.12
CA CYS A 87 39.31 -50.04 12.69
C CYS A 87 38.38 -49.40 13.74
N GLN A 88 37.41 -50.15 14.26
CA GLN A 88 36.48 -49.67 15.29
C GLN A 88 37.19 -49.36 16.62
N GLU A 89 38.13 -50.20 17.05
CA GLU A 89 38.92 -49.97 18.26
C GLU A 89 39.77 -48.70 18.14
N LYS A 90 40.41 -48.48 16.98
CA LYS A 90 41.20 -47.26 16.72
C LYS A 90 40.32 -46.02 16.57
N ALA A 91 39.15 -46.15 15.96
CA ALA A 91 38.15 -45.09 15.90
C ALA A 91 37.71 -44.69 17.31
N LYS A 92 37.37 -45.67 18.16
CA LYS A 92 36.95 -45.43 19.54
C LYS A 92 38.06 -44.81 20.37
N LEU A 93 39.28 -45.32 20.23
CA LEU A 93 40.45 -44.75 20.92
C LEU A 93 40.69 -43.28 20.52
N PHE A 94 40.54 -42.95 19.23
CA PHE A 94 40.64 -41.57 18.77
C PHE A 94 39.49 -40.71 19.33
N GLU A 95 38.24 -41.17 19.25
CA GLU A 95 37.06 -40.48 19.78
C GLU A 95 37.19 -40.17 21.28
N ASP A 96 37.61 -41.15 22.08
CA ASP A 96 37.80 -40.99 23.51
C ASP A 96 38.91 -39.99 23.83
N ASN A 97 40.00 -40.00 23.06
CA ASN A 97 41.09 -39.03 23.23
C ASN A 97 40.75 -37.63 22.71
N LEU A 98 39.93 -37.52 21.66
CA LEU A 98 39.39 -36.24 21.19
C LEU A 98 38.53 -35.60 22.27
N ASN A 99 37.59 -36.38 22.84
CA ASN A 99 36.75 -35.92 23.94
C ASN A 99 37.58 -35.61 25.19
N LYS A 100 38.58 -36.43 25.54
CA LYS A 100 39.50 -36.13 26.65
C LYS A 100 40.24 -34.81 26.43
N TRP A 101 40.74 -34.57 25.22
CA TRP A 101 41.48 -33.34 24.88
C TRP A 101 40.58 -32.10 24.95
N LEU A 102 39.38 -32.16 24.37
CA LEU A 102 38.44 -31.04 24.37
C LEU A 102 37.81 -30.83 25.76
N ASN A 103 37.43 -31.89 26.46
CA ASN A 103 36.67 -31.80 27.71
C ASN A 103 37.55 -31.61 28.95
N ASN A 104 38.81 -32.06 28.96
CA ASN A 104 39.65 -31.99 30.17
C ASN A 104 40.68 -30.85 30.16
N SER A 105 40.67 -29.99 29.14
CA SER A 105 41.57 -28.85 29.03
C SER A 105 41.05 -27.64 29.84
N PRO A 106 41.70 -27.23 30.95
CA PRO A 106 41.19 -26.15 31.80
C PRO A 106 41.12 -24.79 31.08
N GLU A 107 42.09 -24.52 30.20
CA GLU A 107 42.14 -23.29 29.40
C GLU A 107 41.03 -23.22 28.32
N PHE A 108 40.36 -24.34 28.04
CA PHE A 108 39.26 -24.43 27.08
C PHE A 108 37.87 -24.41 27.74
N GLU A 109 37.80 -24.49 29.08
CA GLU A 109 36.56 -24.48 29.86
C GLU A 109 35.62 -23.30 29.54
N PRO A 110 36.10 -22.05 29.35
CA PRO A 110 35.23 -20.92 29.03
C PRO A 110 34.46 -21.11 27.71
N ILE A 111 35.09 -21.76 26.71
CA ILE A 111 34.48 -22.04 25.40
C ILE A 111 33.37 -23.08 25.57
N LYS A 112 33.65 -24.19 26.27
CA LYS A 112 32.67 -25.25 26.53
C LYS A 112 31.45 -24.72 27.26
N THR A 113 31.68 -23.94 28.31
CA THR A 113 30.59 -23.33 29.10
C THR A 113 29.71 -22.44 28.22
N ALA A 114 30.31 -21.67 27.30
CA ALA A 114 29.57 -20.80 26.39
C ALA A 114 28.79 -21.56 25.31
N ILE A 115 29.33 -22.67 24.80
CA ILE A 115 28.62 -23.58 23.88
C ILE A 115 27.39 -24.17 24.59
N LEU A 116 27.56 -24.73 25.79
CA LEU A 116 26.44 -25.29 26.57
C LEU A 116 25.36 -24.25 26.91
N ARG A 117 25.76 -23.02 27.28
CA ARG A 117 24.82 -21.91 27.53
C ARG A 117 24.06 -21.46 26.28
N SER A 118 24.53 -21.82 25.08
CA SER A 118 23.85 -21.44 23.85
C SER A 118 22.54 -22.20 23.64
N GLY A 119 22.33 -23.32 24.36
CA GLY A 119 21.15 -24.18 24.31
C GLY A 119 21.29 -25.29 23.25
N ASN A 120 20.17 -25.84 22.82
CA ASN A 120 20.12 -26.81 21.72
C ASN A 120 19.83 -26.11 20.39
N ASN A 121 20.09 -26.79 19.27
CA ASN A 121 19.76 -26.33 17.92
C ASN A 121 20.45 -25.01 17.52
N PHE A 122 21.78 -24.98 17.62
CA PHE A 122 22.62 -23.91 17.05
C PHE A 122 23.48 -24.46 15.90
N ARG A 123 24.05 -23.55 15.11
CA ARG A 123 25.07 -23.86 14.11
C ARG A 123 26.44 -23.55 14.65
N ILE A 124 27.40 -24.44 14.44
CA ILE A 124 28.79 -24.19 14.78
C ILE A 124 29.69 -24.32 13.55
N TRP A 125 30.48 -23.28 13.34
CA TRP A 125 31.47 -23.18 12.28
C TRP A 125 32.86 -23.35 12.88
N LEU A 126 33.58 -24.34 12.39
CA LEU A 126 34.95 -24.63 12.81
C LEU A 126 35.90 -24.00 11.79
N GLN A 127 36.49 -22.87 12.17
CA GLN A 127 37.37 -22.10 11.31
C GLN A 127 38.83 -22.43 11.62
N THR A 128 39.55 -23.03 10.67
CA THR A 128 40.97 -23.38 10.85
C THR A 128 41.65 -23.63 9.51
N ASP A 129 42.94 -23.29 9.40
CA ASP A 129 43.77 -23.64 8.25
C ASP A 129 44.56 -24.95 8.47
N ASN A 130 44.44 -25.56 9.65
CA ASN A 130 45.09 -26.82 9.93
C ASN A 130 44.33 -27.97 9.26
N ILE A 131 44.93 -28.56 8.21
CA ILE A 131 44.32 -29.63 7.41
C ILE A 131 43.87 -30.84 8.26
N TRP A 132 44.61 -31.16 9.32
CA TRP A 132 44.26 -32.30 10.18
C TRP A 132 43.06 -32.00 11.08
N LEU A 133 42.94 -30.77 11.59
CA LEU A 133 41.72 -30.38 12.32
C LEU A 133 40.50 -30.38 11.40
N GLN A 134 40.65 -30.02 10.12
CA GLN A 134 39.55 -30.13 9.15
C GLN A 134 39.16 -31.60 8.89
N ARG A 135 40.09 -32.56 9.05
CA ARG A 135 39.86 -34.01 8.93
C ARG A 135 39.23 -34.65 10.18
N PHE A 136 39.19 -33.97 11.32
CA PHE A 136 38.65 -34.57 12.55
C PHE A 136 37.12 -34.71 12.53
N PRO A 137 36.57 -35.81 13.07
CA PRO A 137 35.14 -36.01 13.25
C PRO A 137 34.58 -35.21 14.41
N TRP A 138 34.41 -33.91 14.22
CA TRP A 138 33.90 -32.99 15.24
C TRP A 138 32.47 -33.29 15.69
N GLU A 139 31.69 -33.95 14.86
CA GLU A 139 30.40 -34.54 15.21
C GLU A 139 30.50 -35.67 16.25
N LYS A 140 31.72 -36.12 16.60
CA LYS A 140 32.01 -37.04 17.70
C LYS A 140 32.42 -36.35 19.00
N TRP A 141 32.43 -35.02 19.01
CA TRP A 141 32.55 -34.28 20.26
C TRP A 141 31.23 -34.33 21.03
N GLU A 142 31.26 -34.92 22.22
CA GLU A 142 30.12 -35.19 23.10
C GLU A 142 29.21 -33.97 23.31
N ILE A 143 29.78 -32.77 23.51
CA ILE A 143 29.00 -31.54 23.71
C ILE A 143 28.19 -31.18 22.46
N LEU A 144 28.76 -31.35 21.26
CA LEU A 144 28.06 -31.04 20.02
C LEU A 144 27.01 -32.10 19.68
N GLN A 145 27.29 -33.37 19.98
CA GLN A 145 26.31 -34.45 19.85
C GLN A 145 25.08 -34.20 20.71
N ASN A 146 25.28 -33.90 21.99
CA ASN A 146 24.20 -33.71 22.96
C ASN A 146 23.33 -32.47 22.67
N THR A 147 23.89 -31.46 21.99
CA THR A 147 23.17 -30.23 21.64
C THR A 147 22.44 -30.30 20.31
N GLY A 148 22.69 -31.35 19.50
CA GLY A 148 22.14 -31.51 18.16
C GLY A 148 22.60 -30.40 17.20
N ALA A 149 23.83 -29.91 17.38
CA ALA A 149 24.36 -28.79 16.62
C ALA A 149 24.61 -29.16 15.15
N ASP A 150 24.27 -28.23 14.25
CA ASP A 150 24.66 -28.31 12.83
C ASP A 150 26.12 -27.87 12.69
N ILE A 151 27.00 -28.76 12.21
CA ILE A 151 28.45 -28.53 12.16
C ILE A 151 28.90 -28.28 10.72
N ALA A 152 29.76 -27.28 10.52
CA ALA A 152 30.42 -27.03 9.25
C ALA A 152 31.89 -26.61 9.45
N ILE A 153 32.73 -26.90 8.47
CA ILE A 153 34.17 -26.58 8.48
C ILE A 153 34.43 -25.42 7.54
N ILE A 154 35.23 -24.44 7.99
CA ILE A 154 35.47 -23.20 7.28
C ILE A 154 36.97 -22.99 7.11
N VAL A 155 37.38 -22.64 5.90
CA VAL A 155 38.74 -22.22 5.59
C VAL A 155 38.90 -20.75 5.97
N SER A 156 40.05 -20.35 6.54
CA SER A 156 40.18 -19.00 7.12
C SER A 156 40.25 -17.90 6.08
N GLU A 157 40.68 -18.23 4.86
CA GLU A 157 40.67 -17.36 3.69
C GLU A 157 39.41 -17.62 2.86
N TYR A 158 38.62 -16.57 2.63
CA TYR A 158 37.42 -16.62 1.80
C TYR A 158 37.16 -15.27 1.14
N ASP A 159 36.70 -15.31 -0.12
CA ASP A 159 36.33 -14.14 -0.89
C ASP A 159 34.81 -13.91 -0.87
N THR A 160 34.41 -12.63 -0.96
CA THR A 160 33.02 -12.25 -1.25
C THR A 160 32.90 -11.93 -2.75
N LEU A 161 31.97 -12.59 -3.46
CA LEU A 161 31.71 -12.30 -4.88
C LEU A 161 30.33 -11.66 -5.05
N THR A 162 30.27 -10.55 -5.79
CA THR A 162 28.99 -9.97 -6.25
C THR A 162 28.38 -10.88 -7.32
N ARG A 163 27.22 -11.47 -7.04
CA ARG A 163 26.53 -12.39 -7.95
C ARG A 163 25.46 -11.68 -8.76
N GLN A 164 25.34 -12.05 -10.04
CA GLN A 164 24.16 -11.70 -10.82
C GLN A 164 23.07 -12.73 -10.53
N LEU A 165 22.05 -12.32 -9.77
CA LEU A 165 20.88 -13.15 -9.51
C LEU A 165 20.07 -13.33 -10.80
N LYS A 166 20.41 -14.35 -11.59
CA LYS A 166 19.56 -14.81 -12.70
C LYS A 166 18.44 -15.68 -12.13
N ASN A 167 17.20 -15.29 -12.42
CA ASN A 167 16.02 -16.03 -12.00
C ASN A 167 15.76 -17.19 -12.98
N HIS A 168 15.68 -18.41 -12.46
CA HIS A 168 15.26 -19.59 -13.21
C HIS A 168 14.01 -20.19 -12.60
N GLU A 169 13.14 -20.72 -13.46
CA GLU A 169 11.90 -21.37 -13.06
C GLU A 169 12.13 -22.77 -12.45
N LYS A 170 13.25 -23.43 -12.78
CA LYS A 170 13.62 -24.77 -12.31
C LYS A 170 15.04 -24.81 -11.77
N ILE A 171 15.28 -25.72 -10.82
CA ILE A 171 16.61 -26.00 -10.28
C ILE A 171 17.40 -26.78 -11.34
N ARG A 172 18.59 -26.32 -11.72
CA ARG A 172 19.43 -27.01 -12.71
C ARG A 172 20.65 -27.65 -12.06
N ILE A 173 20.90 -28.93 -12.36
CA ILE A 173 22.01 -29.71 -11.81
C ILE A 173 22.90 -30.19 -12.96
N LEU A 174 24.19 -29.81 -12.94
CA LEU A 174 25.20 -30.43 -13.78
C LEU A 174 25.77 -31.61 -13.03
N ALA A 175 25.57 -32.82 -13.54
CA ALA A 175 26.00 -34.05 -12.91
C ALA A 175 27.07 -34.75 -13.75
N ILE A 176 28.29 -34.83 -13.20
CA ILE A 176 29.47 -35.38 -13.85
C ILE A 176 29.79 -36.74 -13.26
N LEU A 177 29.78 -37.77 -14.12
CA LEU A 177 30.20 -39.13 -13.77
C LEU A 177 31.63 -39.33 -14.28
N GLY A 178 32.58 -39.39 -13.36
CA GLY A 178 33.99 -39.63 -13.65
C GLY A 178 34.32 -41.12 -13.83
N TYR A 179 35.53 -41.49 -13.42
CA TYR A 179 35.97 -42.89 -13.39
C TYR A 179 35.64 -43.56 -12.06
N ALA A 180 35.13 -44.79 -12.13
CA ALA A 180 34.93 -45.66 -10.97
C ALA A 180 35.37 -47.09 -11.30
N THR A 181 35.80 -47.81 -10.28
CA THR A 181 36.18 -49.24 -10.36
C THR A 181 34.98 -50.16 -10.62
N ASP A 182 33.78 -49.71 -10.27
CA ASP A 182 32.51 -50.34 -10.64
C ASP A 182 31.54 -49.30 -11.19
N LEU A 183 31.11 -49.48 -12.44
CA LEU A 183 30.17 -48.58 -13.07
C LEU A 183 28.75 -48.68 -12.49
N ARG A 184 28.41 -49.75 -11.75
CA ARG A 184 27.09 -49.92 -11.15
C ARG A 184 26.77 -48.85 -10.11
N PHE A 185 27.76 -48.46 -9.29
CA PHE A 185 27.54 -47.44 -8.25
C PHE A 185 27.39 -46.04 -8.84
N LEU A 186 28.05 -45.74 -9.97
CA LEU A 186 27.80 -44.51 -10.72
C LEU A 186 26.37 -44.46 -11.27
N GLU A 187 25.83 -45.61 -11.72
CA GLU A 187 24.44 -45.69 -12.17
C GLU A 187 23.45 -45.63 -11.00
N GLU A 188 23.81 -46.12 -9.81
CA GLU A 188 23.01 -45.94 -8.59
C GLU A 188 22.98 -44.49 -8.11
N ASP A 189 24.11 -43.77 -8.16
CA ASP A 189 24.16 -42.34 -7.90
C ASP A 189 23.26 -41.57 -8.87
N ARG A 190 23.33 -41.94 -10.17
CA ARG A 190 22.48 -41.39 -11.20
C ARG A 190 21.01 -41.62 -10.93
N LYS A 191 20.63 -42.86 -10.64
CA LYS A 191 19.26 -43.24 -10.32
C LYS A 191 18.75 -42.46 -9.10
N THR A 192 19.55 -42.35 -8.04
CA THR A 192 19.20 -41.62 -6.82
C THR A 192 18.94 -40.15 -7.09
N LEU A 193 19.80 -39.49 -7.88
CA LEU A 193 19.64 -38.08 -8.23
C LEU A 193 18.38 -37.88 -9.09
N ASP A 194 18.15 -38.72 -10.11
CA ASP A 194 16.95 -38.67 -10.95
C ASP A 194 15.66 -38.94 -10.13
N ASP A 195 15.68 -39.95 -9.26
CA ASP A 195 14.52 -40.37 -8.48
C ASP A 195 14.10 -39.37 -7.40
N ILE A 196 15.03 -38.62 -6.83
CA ILE A 196 14.76 -37.69 -5.72
C ILE A 196 14.76 -36.25 -6.21
N ALA A 197 15.87 -35.77 -6.78
CA ALA A 197 15.99 -34.39 -7.25
C ALA A 197 15.12 -34.15 -8.50
N GLY A 198 15.09 -35.11 -9.43
CA GLY A 198 14.23 -35.04 -10.62
C GLY A 198 12.74 -34.99 -10.26
N LYS A 199 12.27 -35.85 -9.34
CA LYS A 199 10.88 -35.81 -8.82
C LYS A 199 10.58 -34.52 -8.03
N ALA A 200 11.59 -33.94 -7.39
CA ALA A 200 11.49 -32.64 -6.73
C ALA A 200 11.55 -31.43 -7.69
N GLY A 201 11.53 -31.68 -9.01
CA GLY A 201 11.39 -30.64 -10.04
C GLY A 201 12.71 -30.09 -10.59
N ALA A 202 13.85 -30.73 -10.31
CA ALA A 202 15.13 -30.33 -10.88
C ALA A 202 15.31 -30.85 -12.32
N GLU A 203 15.96 -30.03 -13.14
CA GLU A 203 16.47 -30.40 -14.46
C GLU A 203 17.92 -30.88 -14.29
N ILE A 204 18.19 -32.14 -14.62
CA ILE A 204 19.50 -32.77 -14.43
C ILE A 204 20.14 -33.00 -15.80
N ILE A 205 21.36 -32.50 -15.99
CA ILE A 205 22.15 -32.68 -17.20
C ILE A 205 23.35 -33.56 -16.84
N TRP A 206 23.40 -34.73 -17.47
CA TRP A 206 24.39 -35.77 -17.22
C TRP A 206 25.53 -35.72 -18.22
N GLU A 207 26.77 -35.75 -17.71
CA GLU A 207 27.97 -35.86 -18.52
C GLU A 207 28.87 -36.98 -17.98
N LYS A 208 29.12 -38.00 -18.81
CA LYS A 208 30.01 -39.11 -18.47
C LYS A 208 31.40 -38.83 -19.03
N ALA A 209 32.38 -38.74 -18.16
CA ALA A 209 33.79 -38.51 -18.48
C ALA A 209 34.00 -37.40 -19.54
N PRO A 210 33.44 -36.18 -19.35
CA PRO A 210 33.51 -35.14 -20.36
C PRO A 210 34.96 -34.72 -20.63
N HIS A 211 35.29 -34.43 -21.89
CA HIS A 211 36.58 -33.81 -22.22
C HIS A 211 36.69 -32.42 -21.52
N PRO A 212 37.88 -31.98 -21.06
CA PRO A 212 38.02 -30.73 -20.30
C PRO A 212 37.45 -29.50 -21.01
N GLN A 213 37.59 -29.43 -22.33
CA GLN A 213 37.01 -28.36 -23.14
C GLN A 213 35.47 -28.35 -23.10
N LYS A 214 34.83 -29.53 -23.14
CA LYS A 214 33.38 -29.66 -23.04
C LYS A 214 32.89 -29.29 -21.64
N LEU A 215 33.59 -29.74 -20.61
CA LEU A 215 33.29 -29.37 -19.23
C LEU A 215 33.37 -27.85 -19.03
N ASN A 216 34.44 -27.22 -19.49
CA ASN A 216 34.62 -25.77 -19.41
C ASN A 216 33.52 -25.04 -20.20
N GLN A 217 33.14 -25.55 -21.38
CA GLN A 217 32.03 -24.97 -22.16
C GLN A 217 30.70 -25.03 -21.39
N LEU A 218 30.35 -26.17 -20.80
CA LEU A 218 29.12 -26.35 -20.04
C LEU A 218 29.06 -25.44 -18.80
N LEU A 219 30.18 -25.32 -18.09
CA LEU A 219 30.28 -24.43 -16.92
C LEU A 219 30.12 -22.94 -17.29
N ARG A 220 30.55 -22.52 -18.49
CA ARG A 220 30.47 -21.12 -18.94
C ARG A 220 29.13 -20.74 -19.57
N GLN A 221 28.59 -21.61 -20.43
CA GLN A 221 27.42 -21.27 -21.25
C GLN A 221 26.10 -21.40 -20.51
N GLU A 222 26.04 -22.33 -19.55
CA GLU A 222 24.81 -22.65 -18.84
C GLU A 222 24.82 -22.06 -17.42
N THR A 223 23.63 -21.98 -16.84
CA THR A 223 23.42 -21.57 -15.45
C THR A 223 23.09 -22.80 -14.62
N TRP A 224 23.87 -23.02 -13.55
CA TRP A 224 23.75 -24.20 -12.69
C TRP A 224 23.36 -23.76 -11.28
N ASN A 225 22.56 -24.54 -10.57
CA ASN A 225 22.32 -24.35 -9.14
C ASN A 225 23.19 -25.32 -8.32
N ILE A 226 23.31 -26.56 -8.80
CA ILE A 226 24.11 -27.61 -8.17
C ILE A 226 25.09 -28.18 -9.19
N LEU A 227 26.33 -28.34 -8.79
CA LEU A 227 27.34 -29.15 -9.48
C LEU A 227 27.50 -30.44 -8.69
N PHE A 228 27.26 -31.59 -9.31
CA PHE A 228 27.46 -32.90 -8.70
C PHE A 228 28.57 -33.63 -9.44
N PHE A 229 29.54 -34.17 -8.69
CA PHE A 229 30.59 -35.04 -9.21
C PHE A 229 30.61 -36.35 -8.44
N SER A 230 30.66 -37.48 -9.16
CA SER A 230 30.88 -38.81 -8.60
C SER A 230 32.00 -39.52 -9.37
N GLY A 231 32.99 -40.06 -8.65
CA GLY A 231 34.17 -40.71 -9.22
C GLY A 231 35.36 -40.72 -8.26
N HIS A 232 36.55 -41.07 -8.77
CA HIS A 232 37.78 -41.03 -7.99
C HIS A 232 38.42 -39.64 -7.97
N SER A 233 38.93 -39.22 -6.81
CA SER A 233 39.80 -38.05 -6.66
C SER A 233 41.01 -38.41 -5.80
N ALA A 234 42.07 -37.62 -5.92
CA ALA A 234 43.29 -37.77 -5.14
C ALA A 234 43.88 -36.39 -4.84
N SER A 235 44.31 -36.17 -3.59
CA SER A 235 45.07 -34.98 -3.20
C SER A 235 46.45 -35.35 -2.64
N THR A 236 47.37 -34.39 -2.63
CA THR A 236 48.64 -34.50 -1.90
C THR A 236 48.42 -34.43 -0.39
N GLU A 237 49.34 -34.96 0.43
CA GLU A 237 49.21 -34.99 1.91
C GLU A 237 49.06 -33.59 2.54
N ASP A 238 49.63 -32.57 1.90
CA ASP A 238 49.53 -31.18 2.31
C ASP A 238 48.28 -30.46 1.76
N GLY A 239 47.45 -31.16 0.97
CA GLY A 239 46.21 -30.66 0.39
C GLY A 239 46.41 -29.58 -0.69
N GLN A 240 47.63 -29.38 -1.20
CA GLN A 240 47.92 -28.31 -2.16
C GLN A 240 47.53 -28.65 -3.60
N ASP A 241 47.66 -29.92 -4.00
CA ASP A 241 47.30 -30.38 -5.33
C ASP A 241 46.18 -31.42 -5.25
N CYS A 242 45.06 -31.17 -5.93
CA CYS A 242 43.95 -32.10 -6.07
C CYS A 242 43.63 -32.38 -7.54
N GLU A 243 43.38 -33.66 -7.86
CA GLU A 243 43.01 -34.14 -9.18
C GLU A 243 41.73 -34.98 -9.11
N ILE A 244 40.79 -34.74 -10.02
CA ILE A 244 39.61 -35.59 -10.25
C ILE A 244 39.85 -36.51 -11.46
N GLN A 245 39.48 -37.78 -11.35
CA GLN A 245 39.65 -38.76 -12.44
C GLN A 245 38.39 -38.82 -13.30
N LEU A 246 38.55 -38.47 -14.58
CA LEU A 246 37.44 -38.53 -15.55
C LEU A 246 37.42 -39.87 -16.28
N THR A 247 38.58 -40.44 -16.58
CA THR A 247 38.75 -41.79 -17.14
C THR A 247 39.93 -42.49 -16.49
N GLU A 248 40.20 -43.75 -16.85
CA GLU A 248 41.33 -44.53 -16.32
C GLU A 248 42.69 -43.85 -16.53
N THR A 249 42.86 -43.11 -17.64
CA THR A 249 44.13 -42.45 -17.99
C THR A 249 44.08 -40.94 -17.87
N HIS A 250 42.89 -40.33 -17.81
CA HIS A 250 42.73 -38.88 -17.82
C HIS A 250 42.32 -38.34 -16.45
N LYS A 251 43.22 -37.55 -15.87
CA LYS A 251 43.01 -36.79 -14.63
C LYS A 251 42.91 -35.31 -14.95
N LEU A 252 42.08 -34.60 -14.22
CA LEU A 252 41.83 -33.18 -14.38
C LEU A 252 42.20 -32.45 -13.08
N LYS A 253 43.06 -31.44 -13.17
CA LYS A 253 43.39 -30.57 -12.04
C LYS A 253 42.34 -29.49 -11.89
N ILE A 254 42.14 -29.00 -10.67
CA ILE A 254 41.21 -27.88 -10.41
C ILE A 254 41.60 -26.63 -11.20
N ALA A 255 42.90 -26.37 -11.35
CA ALA A 255 43.43 -25.28 -12.16
C ALA A 255 42.96 -25.33 -13.64
N ASP A 256 42.65 -26.51 -14.17
CA ASP A 256 42.25 -26.69 -15.58
C ASP A 256 40.81 -26.19 -15.86
N PHE A 257 39.99 -26.04 -14.83
CA PHE A 257 38.60 -25.57 -14.94
C PHE A 257 38.22 -24.47 -13.95
N SER A 258 39.21 -23.88 -13.25
CA SER A 258 38.97 -22.91 -12.18
C SER A 258 38.24 -21.65 -12.66
N PHE A 259 38.66 -21.09 -13.80
CA PHE A 259 38.02 -19.91 -14.40
C PHE A 259 36.56 -20.17 -14.80
N SER A 260 36.29 -21.29 -15.46
CA SER A 260 34.93 -21.66 -15.88
C SER A 260 34.02 -21.96 -14.69
N LEU A 261 34.55 -22.56 -13.62
CA LEU A 261 33.81 -22.77 -12.38
C LEU A 261 33.50 -21.44 -11.69
N GLY A 262 34.45 -20.50 -11.66
CA GLY A 262 34.23 -19.14 -11.16
C GLY A 262 33.14 -18.38 -11.95
N GLU A 263 33.09 -18.56 -13.28
CA GLU A 263 31.98 -18.05 -14.10
C GLU A 263 30.65 -18.72 -13.74
N ALA A 264 30.61 -20.04 -13.57
CA ALA A 264 29.41 -20.76 -13.12
C ALA A 264 28.92 -20.24 -11.75
N THR A 265 29.82 -19.97 -10.82
CA THR A 265 29.51 -19.34 -9.51
C THR A 265 28.91 -17.95 -9.68
N LYS A 266 29.47 -17.09 -10.55
CA LYS A 266 28.91 -15.78 -10.87
C LYS A 266 27.53 -15.87 -11.52
N ASN A 267 27.30 -16.93 -12.29
CA ASN A 267 26.07 -17.21 -13.04
C ASN A 267 25.01 -18.00 -12.27
N GLY A 268 25.23 -18.31 -10.98
CA GLY A 268 24.19 -18.86 -10.11
C GLY A 268 24.46 -20.20 -9.44
N LEU A 269 25.66 -20.79 -9.59
CA LEU A 269 26.05 -22.02 -8.89
C LEU A 269 26.08 -21.78 -7.38
N LYS A 270 25.26 -22.53 -6.65
CA LYS A 270 25.01 -22.37 -5.21
C LYS A 270 25.59 -23.50 -4.35
N LEU A 271 25.76 -24.69 -4.92
CA LEU A 271 26.26 -25.87 -4.19
C LEU A 271 27.09 -26.74 -5.13
N ALA A 272 28.25 -27.17 -4.68
CA ALA A 272 29.01 -28.24 -5.32
C ALA A 272 29.06 -29.46 -4.39
N ILE A 273 28.80 -30.65 -4.93
CA ILE A 273 28.82 -31.93 -4.21
C ILE A 273 29.86 -32.80 -4.88
N PHE A 274 30.95 -33.06 -4.19
CA PHE A 274 31.98 -33.99 -4.63
C PHE A 274 31.85 -35.27 -3.83
N ASN A 275 31.11 -36.21 -4.42
CA ASN A 275 30.90 -37.54 -3.89
C ASN A 275 32.07 -38.44 -4.31
N SER A 276 33.29 -38.02 -3.98
CA SER A 276 34.55 -38.62 -4.41
C SER A 276 35.59 -38.64 -3.28
N CYS A 277 36.59 -39.51 -3.39
CA CYS A 277 37.56 -39.81 -2.33
C CYS A 277 38.57 -38.67 -2.11
N ASP A 278 38.81 -38.26 -0.85
CA ASP A 278 39.78 -37.22 -0.45
C ASP A 278 39.46 -35.80 -0.94
N GLY A 279 38.35 -35.25 -0.43
CA GLY A 279 37.84 -33.94 -0.83
C GLY A 279 38.36 -32.75 -0.01
N ILE A 280 39.32 -32.95 0.91
CA ILE A 280 39.82 -31.84 1.73
C ILE A 280 40.83 -30.97 1.00
N GLY A 281 41.73 -31.58 0.20
CA GLY A 281 42.61 -30.84 -0.70
C GLY A 281 41.79 -30.05 -1.72
N LEU A 282 40.71 -30.66 -2.21
CA LEU A 282 39.72 -29.99 -3.04
C LEU A 282 39.10 -28.77 -2.35
N ALA A 283 38.60 -28.91 -1.11
CA ALA A 283 38.01 -27.81 -0.36
C ALA A 283 39.01 -26.66 -0.16
N GLN A 284 40.27 -26.97 0.21
CA GLN A 284 41.31 -25.96 0.40
C GLN A 284 41.69 -25.26 -0.92
N GLN A 285 41.89 -26.03 -1.99
CA GLN A 285 42.27 -25.48 -3.29
C GLN A 285 41.14 -24.61 -3.87
N LEU A 286 39.89 -25.07 -3.79
CA LEU A 286 38.72 -24.30 -4.23
C LEU A 286 38.50 -23.02 -3.40
N SER A 287 38.87 -23.02 -2.11
CA SER A 287 38.76 -21.83 -1.25
C SER A 287 39.88 -20.81 -1.45
N ARG A 288 41.10 -21.24 -1.82
CA ARG A 288 42.27 -20.35 -2.04
C ARG A 288 42.32 -19.72 -3.43
N GLU A 289 41.70 -20.35 -4.42
CA GLU A 289 41.77 -19.89 -5.81
C GLU A 289 41.05 -18.54 -5.99
N LYS A 290 41.82 -17.49 -6.29
CA LYS A 290 41.29 -16.13 -6.43
C LYS A 290 40.23 -16.04 -7.53
N GLY A 291 39.10 -15.40 -7.22
CA GLY A 291 37.99 -15.25 -8.15
C GLY A 291 37.05 -16.47 -8.21
N MET A 292 37.31 -17.49 -7.38
CA MET A 292 36.41 -18.60 -7.11
C MET A 292 35.91 -18.47 -5.66
N ALA A 293 34.61 -18.23 -5.48
CA ALA A 293 34.01 -18.21 -4.15
C ALA A 293 32.76 -19.09 -4.16
N LEU A 294 33.00 -20.41 -4.22
CA LEU A 294 31.92 -21.38 -4.16
C LEU A 294 31.11 -21.16 -2.87
N PRO A 295 29.80 -20.89 -2.97
CA PRO A 295 28.97 -20.63 -1.80
C PRO A 295 28.95 -21.78 -0.81
N HIS A 296 28.79 -23.01 -1.30
CA HIS A 296 28.72 -24.20 -0.46
C HIS A 296 29.34 -25.39 -1.17
N LEU A 297 30.11 -26.18 -0.42
CA LEU A 297 30.75 -27.40 -0.87
C LEU A 297 30.39 -28.55 0.06
N ILE A 298 30.00 -29.70 -0.50
CA ILE A 298 29.97 -30.99 0.20
C ILE A 298 31.12 -31.83 -0.31
N PHE A 299 31.91 -32.37 0.61
CA PHE A 299 33.06 -33.23 0.29
C PHE A 299 33.22 -34.34 1.35
N MET A 300 34.08 -35.30 1.06
CA MET A 300 34.40 -36.42 1.98
C MET A 300 35.77 -36.22 2.62
N ARG A 301 35.86 -36.35 3.96
CA ARG A 301 37.12 -36.21 4.71
C ARG A 301 38.17 -37.23 4.29
N GLU A 302 37.72 -38.46 4.12
CA GLU A 302 38.53 -39.60 3.71
C GLU A 302 37.84 -40.30 2.53
N LYS A 303 38.45 -41.38 2.04
CA LYS A 303 37.90 -42.20 0.96
C LYS A 303 36.51 -42.75 1.32
N LEU A 304 35.50 -42.48 0.49
CA LEU A 304 34.14 -43.01 0.66
C LEU A 304 34.04 -44.38 -0.02
N PRO A 305 33.62 -45.46 0.66
CA PRO A 305 33.44 -46.76 0.02
C PRO A 305 32.35 -46.70 -1.06
N ASP A 306 32.61 -47.30 -2.23
CA ASP A 306 31.70 -47.26 -3.39
C ASP A 306 30.23 -47.62 -3.04
N PRO A 307 29.93 -48.63 -2.19
CA PRO A 307 28.54 -48.97 -1.81
C PRO A 307 27.84 -47.93 -0.90
N VAL A 308 28.61 -47.10 -0.20
CA VAL A 308 28.09 -46.08 0.73
C VAL A 308 27.76 -44.78 -0.01
N SER A 309 28.44 -44.50 -1.13
CA SER A 309 28.27 -43.29 -1.94
C SER A 309 26.81 -43.00 -2.34
N PRO A 310 26.05 -43.95 -2.93
CA PRO A 310 24.65 -43.73 -3.29
C PRO A 310 23.74 -43.55 -2.08
N LYS A 311 24.11 -44.13 -0.93
CA LYS A 311 23.31 -44.08 0.30
C LYS A 311 23.43 -42.73 0.98
N PHE A 312 24.63 -42.18 1.05
CA PHE A 312 24.82 -40.79 1.47
C PHE A 312 23.97 -39.85 0.61
N LEU A 313 24.10 -39.96 -0.71
CA LEU A 313 23.36 -39.11 -1.65
C LEU A 313 21.85 -39.24 -1.45
N GLN A 314 21.36 -40.47 -1.26
CA GLN A 314 19.95 -40.76 -1.01
C GLN A 314 19.44 -40.07 0.26
N TYR A 315 20.11 -40.26 1.40
CA TYR A 315 19.68 -39.64 2.66
C TYR A 315 19.77 -38.12 2.62
N PHE A 316 20.87 -37.59 2.07
CA PHE A 316 21.07 -36.16 1.92
C PHE A 316 19.99 -35.52 1.05
N LEU A 317 19.77 -36.04 -0.17
CA LEU A 317 18.76 -35.49 -1.07
C LEU A 317 17.37 -35.61 -0.48
N THR A 318 17.03 -36.73 0.16
CA THR A 318 15.72 -36.91 0.83
C THR A 318 15.48 -35.82 1.88
N ALA A 319 16.47 -35.55 2.73
CA ALA A 319 16.38 -34.49 3.74
C ALA A 319 16.33 -33.09 3.11
N PHE A 320 17.19 -32.85 2.11
CA PHE A 320 17.36 -31.55 1.47
C PHE A 320 16.14 -31.16 0.64
N THR A 321 15.59 -32.06 -0.19
CA THR A 321 14.37 -31.82 -0.99
C THR A 321 13.13 -31.66 -0.12
N ASN A 322 13.12 -32.23 1.09
CA ASN A 322 12.12 -31.94 2.14
C ASN A 322 12.38 -30.61 2.87
N ASN A 323 13.20 -29.74 2.29
CA ASN A 323 13.45 -28.36 2.69
C ASN A 323 14.14 -28.18 4.05
N LYS A 324 14.90 -29.19 4.50
CA LYS A 324 15.90 -28.96 5.56
C LYS A 324 17.04 -28.08 5.05
N SER A 325 17.70 -27.36 5.95
CA SER A 325 18.88 -26.57 5.59
C SER A 325 20.02 -27.49 5.16
N LEU A 326 20.93 -26.99 4.31
CA LEU A 326 22.07 -27.77 3.83
C LEU A 326 22.82 -28.52 4.96
N TYR A 327 23.08 -27.83 6.07
CA TYR A 327 23.81 -28.41 7.21
C TYR A 327 22.99 -29.50 7.90
N SER A 328 21.73 -29.23 8.18
CA SER A 328 20.83 -30.18 8.84
C SER A 328 20.58 -31.42 7.96
N ALA A 329 20.54 -31.25 6.63
CA ALA A 329 20.38 -32.35 5.69
C ALA A 329 21.62 -33.26 5.64
N VAL A 330 22.83 -32.69 5.67
CA VAL A 330 24.06 -33.49 5.78
C VAL A 330 24.14 -34.16 7.15
N HIS A 331 23.80 -33.46 8.24
CA HIS A 331 23.83 -34.03 9.58
C HIS A 331 22.83 -35.20 9.75
N GLU A 332 21.64 -35.10 9.14
CA GLU A 332 20.69 -36.22 9.11
C GLU A 332 21.21 -37.38 8.26
N ALA A 333 21.84 -37.11 7.10
CA ALA A 333 22.48 -38.15 6.31
C ALA A 333 23.57 -38.88 7.09
N GLN A 334 24.39 -38.16 7.87
CA GLN A 334 25.39 -38.75 8.77
C GLN A 334 24.75 -39.66 9.82
N LYS A 335 23.63 -39.26 10.44
CA LYS A 335 22.90 -40.10 11.41
C LYS A 335 22.38 -41.39 10.78
N ASN A 336 21.74 -41.29 9.62
CA ASN A 336 21.22 -42.48 8.94
C ASN A 336 22.35 -43.40 8.47
N LEU A 337 23.49 -42.86 8.04
CA LEU A 337 24.69 -43.66 7.75
C LEU A 337 25.25 -44.36 9.00
N HIS A 338 25.23 -43.70 10.15
CA HIS A 338 25.64 -44.29 11.42
C HIS A 338 24.76 -45.50 11.78
N ASP A 339 23.45 -45.31 11.75
CA ASP A 339 22.49 -46.33 12.19
C ASP A 339 22.41 -47.53 11.21
N ASP A 340 22.41 -47.25 9.91
CA ASP A 340 22.12 -48.27 8.89
C ASP A 340 23.40 -48.96 8.34
N TRP A 341 24.56 -48.30 8.35
CA TRP A 341 25.74 -48.74 7.58
C TRP A 341 27.02 -48.93 8.37
N GLU A 342 27.20 -48.37 9.58
CA GLU A 342 28.48 -48.48 10.29
C GLU A 342 28.84 -49.88 10.80
N LYS A 343 27.86 -50.79 10.82
CA LYS A 343 28.12 -52.21 11.09
C LYS A 343 28.96 -52.85 10.00
N ASP A 344 28.69 -52.52 8.74
CA ASP A 344 29.33 -53.09 7.56
C ASP A 344 30.39 -52.16 6.95
N TYR A 345 30.35 -50.87 7.29
CA TYR A 345 31.29 -49.84 6.85
C TYR A 345 31.62 -48.90 8.03
N PRO A 346 32.54 -49.31 8.92
CA PRO A 346 32.89 -48.54 10.11
C PRO A 346 33.19 -47.07 9.79
N CYS A 347 32.71 -46.15 10.64
CA CYS A 347 32.97 -44.71 10.51
C CYS A 347 32.42 -44.04 9.23
N ALA A 348 31.50 -44.67 8.49
CA ALA A 348 30.87 -44.07 7.32
C ALA A 348 30.24 -42.69 7.60
N SER A 349 29.70 -42.47 8.81
CA SER A 349 29.12 -41.17 9.19
C SER A 349 30.15 -40.05 9.35
N TRP A 350 31.45 -40.37 9.48
CA TRP A 350 32.52 -39.40 9.71
C TRP A 350 32.99 -38.71 8.42
N LEU A 351 32.52 -39.17 7.27
CA LEU A 351 33.11 -38.80 5.99
C LEU A 351 32.47 -37.53 5.41
N PRO A 352 31.14 -37.41 5.31
CA PRO A 352 30.53 -36.26 4.63
C PRO A 352 30.67 -34.99 5.46
N VAL A 353 31.13 -33.91 4.83
CA VAL A 353 31.33 -32.60 5.47
C VAL A 353 30.83 -31.49 4.58
N VAL A 354 30.26 -30.46 5.20
CA VAL A 354 29.93 -29.19 4.53
C VAL A 354 31.02 -28.16 4.80
N CYS A 355 31.52 -27.54 3.72
CA CYS A 355 32.36 -26.35 3.75
C CYS A 355 31.62 -25.16 3.10
N PRO A 356 31.02 -24.27 3.91
CA PRO A 356 30.35 -23.08 3.41
C PRO A 356 31.31 -21.90 3.26
N ASN A 357 30.97 -20.98 2.35
CA ASN A 357 31.52 -19.64 2.36
C ASN A 357 30.87 -18.83 3.51
N PRO A 358 31.66 -18.25 4.44
CA PRO A 358 31.12 -17.50 5.59
C PRO A 358 30.26 -16.29 5.24
N THR A 359 30.30 -15.84 3.98
CA THR A 359 29.55 -14.67 3.51
C THR A 359 28.16 -15.02 2.97
N GLU A 360 27.80 -16.30 2.95
CA GLU A 360 26.60 -16.81 2.30
C GLU A 360 25.72 -17.59 3.28
N GLU A 361 24.40 -17.41 3.20
CA GLU A 361 23.47 -18.18 4.02
C GLU A 361 23.35 -19.64 3.51
N PRO A 362 23.19 -20.62 4.41
CA PRO A 362 22.97 -22.01 4.02
C PRO A 362 21.65 -22.16 3.25
N PRO A 363 21.68 -22.71 2.03
CA PRO A 363 20.48 -22.84 1.22
C PRO A 363 19.57 -23.94 1.77
N THR A 364 18.29 -23.84 1.37
CA THR A 364 17.33 -24.94 1.36
C THR A 364 16.92 -25.25 -0.09
N TRP A 365 16.27 -26.40 -0.33
CA TRP A 365 15.75 -26.72 -1.67
C TRP A 365 14.81 -25.63 -2.22
N HIS A 366 13.90 -25.08 -1.40
CA HIS A 366 13.06 -23.97 -1.84
C HIS A 366 13.82 -22.67 -2.07
N SER A 367 14.98 -22.45 -1.44
CA SER A 367 15.83 -21.29 -1.76
C SER A 367 16.53 -21.42 -3.13
N PHE A 368 16.61 -22.63 -3.69
CA PHE A 368 17.11 -22.87 -5.05
C PHE A 368 16.05 -22.62 -6.12
N SER A 369 14.79 -22.91 -5.83
CA SER A 369 13.65 -22.60 -6.69
C SER A 369 13.05 -21.23 -6.33
N ASN A 370 13.27 -20.20 -7.16
CA ASN A 370 12.66 -18.89 -6.93
C ASN A 370 11.15 -18.86 -7.29
N SER A 371 10.34 -19.71 -6.63
CA SER A 371 8.87 -19.64 -6.67
C SER A 371 8.13 -19.35 -5.33
N PRO A 372 8.75 -19.07 -4.15
CA PRO A 372 7.94 -18.76 -2.96
C PRO A 372 7.55 -17.28 -2.86
N GLN A 373 8.29 -16.36 -3.48
CA GLN A 373 8.04 -14.93 -3.30
C GLN A 373 6.77 -14.46 -4.04
N LYS A 374 6.42 -15.06 -5.18
CA LYS A 374 5.20 -14.72 -5.94
C LYS A 374 3.95 -15.27 -5.25
N GLN A 375 3.99 -16.47 -4.68
CA GLN A 375 2.83 -17.11 -4.05
C GLN A 375 2.55 -16.55 -2.64
N GLN A 376 3.58 -16.24 -1.85
CA GLN A 376 3.40 -15.58 -0.54
C GLN A 376 3.00 -14.10 -0.68
N ASN A 377 3.57 -13.38 -1.66
CA ASN A 377 3.13 -12.00 -1.95
C ASN A 377 1.72 -11.97 -2.55
N TRP A 378 1.33 -12.96 -3.37
CA TRP A 378 -0.03 -13.05 -3.90
C TRP A 378 -1.04 -13.42 -2.81
N ARG A 379 -0.75 -14.37 -1.91
CA ARG A 379 -1.61 -14.66 -0.75
C ARG A 379 -1.78 -13.45 0.15
N ARG A 380 -0.69 -12.72 0.42
CA ARG A 380 -0.74 -11.46 1.15
C ARG A 380 -1.62 -10.46 0.39
N PHE A 381 -1.30 -10.17 -0.87
CA PHE A 381 -2.06 -9.24 -1.72
C PHE A 381 -3.55 -9.59 -1.78
N ALA A 382 -3.90 -10.85 -1.99
CA ALA A 382 -5.28 -11.35 -1.99
C ALA A 382 -5.97 -11.13 -0.64
N LEU A 383 -5.26 -11.30 0.47
CA LEU A 383 -5.79 -11.01 1.80
C LEU A 383 -6.03 -9.50 2.02
N THR A 384 -5.11 -8.61 1.59
CA THR A 384 -5.35 -7.15 1.64
C THR A 384 -6.45 -6.71 0.72
N PHE A 385 -6.51 -7.27 -0.49
CA PHE A 385 -7.57 -6.95 -1.42
C PHE A 385 -8.93 -7.42 -0.91
N GLY A 386 -9.03 -8.66 -0.41
CA GLY A 386 -10.26 -9.21 0.15
C GLY A 386 -10.73 -8.46 1.39
N LEU A 387 -9.83 -8.17 2.34
CA LEU A 387 -10.17 -7.40 3.53
C LEU A 387 -10.53 -5.95 3.18
N GLY A 388 -9.80 -5.32 2.25
CA GLY A 388 -10.07 -3.96 1.81
C GLY A 388 -11.43 -3.84 1.12
N LEU A 389 -11.80 -4.84 0.30
CA LEU A 389 -13.11 -4.92 -0.33
C LEU A 389 -14.23 -5.09 0.70
N ALA A 390 -14.05 -5.96 1.70
CA ALA A 390 -15.02 -6.15 2.77
C ALA A 390 -15.25 -4.86 3.57
N VAL A 391 -14.17 -4.18 4.01
CA VAL A 391 -14.24 -2.90 4.72
C VAL A 391 -14.93 -1.84 3.86
N THR A 392 -14.58 -1.75 2.58
CA THR A 392 -15.19 -0.79 1.66
C THR A 392 -16.71 -1.00 1.55
N MET A 393 -17.16 -2.25 1.36
CA MET A 393 -18.58 -2.59 1.30
C MET A 393 -19.30 -2.23 2.60
N THR A 394 -18.70 -2.51 3.76
CA THR A 394 -19.28 -2.14 5.06
C THR A 394 -19.38 -0.63 5.24
N VAL A 395 -18.33 0.12 4.90
CA VAL A 395 -18.32 1.59 5.02
C VAL A 395 -19.36 2.21 4.09
N LEU A 396 -19.47 1.73 2.85
CA LEU A 396 -20.50 2.21 1.92
C LEU A 396 -21.91 1.86 2.40
N ALA A 397 -22.13 0.66 2.94
CA ALA A 397 -23.42 0.28 3.52
C ALA A 397 -23.80 1.14 4.73
N ILE A 398 -22.85 1.47 5.61
CA ILE A 398 -23.08 2.40 6.72
C ILE A 398 -23.39 3.79 6.18
N ARG A 399 -22.65 4.25 5.16
CA ARG A 399 -22.93 5.53 4.50
C ARG A 399 -24.35 5.55 3.93
N GLU A 400 -24.84 4.42 3.40
CA GLU A 400 -26.21 4.30 2.88
C GLU A 400 -27.31 4.60 3.90
N THR A 401 -27.02 4.43 5.19
CA THR A 401 -27.98 4.73 6.27
C THR A 401 -28.07 6.23 6.61
N GLY A 402 -27.21 7.08 6.04
CA GLY A 402 -27.16 8.51 6.33
C GLY A 402 -26.41 8.89 7.61
N ILE A 403 -25.93 7.92 8.40
CA ILE A 403 -25.23 8.19 9.68
C ILE A 403 -23.97 9.05 9.49
N LEU A 404 -23.29 8.95 8.34
CA LEU A 404 -22.06 9.71 8.06
C LEU A 404 -22.32 11.14 7.56
N GLU A 405 -23.54 11.43 7.10
CA GLU A 405 -23.89 12.70 6.45
C GLU A 405 -23.59 13.94 7.32
N PRO A 406 -23.92 14.00 8.62
CA PRO A 406 -23.62 15.19 9.43
C PRO A 406 -22.12 15.54 9.47
N LEU A 407 -21.24 14.53 9.48
CA LEU A 407 -19.80 14.75 9.41
C LEU A 407 -19.37 15.22 8.01
N GLU A 408 -19.90 14.61 6.96
CA GLU A 408 -19.58 15.00 5.58
C GLU A 408 -20.02 16.43 5.28
N LEU A 409 -21.20 16.86 5.76
CA LEU A 409 -21.70 18.24 5.66
C LEU A 409 -20.88 19.23 6.48
N ASN A 410 -20.39 18.85 7.66
CA ASN A 410 -19.48 19.69 8.43
C ASN A 410 -18.16 19.91 7.69
N ILE A 411 -17.62 18.85 7.07
CA ILE A 411 -16.43 18.97 6.21
C ILE A 411 -16.72 19.87 5.01
N TYR A 412 -17.88 19.74 4.36
CA TYR A 412 -18.27 20.67 3.31
C TYR A 412 -18.24 22.13 3.78
N ASP A 413 -18.81 22.41 4.95
CA ASP A 413 -18.81 23.76 5.51
C ASP A 413 -17.38 24.27 5.75
N ARG A 414 -16.49 23.41 6.25
CA ARG A 414 -15.07 23.74 6.43
C ARG A 414 -14.35 23.96 5.10
N LEU A 415 -14.59 23.13 4.10
CA LEU A 415 -14.02 23.29 2.77
C LEU A 415 -14.47 24.61 2.14
N MET A 416 -15.74 24.98 2.31
CA MET A 416 -16.26 26.28 1.88
C MET A 416 -15.58 27.46 2.58
N GLN A 417 -15.40 27.36 3.90
CA GLN A 417 -14.69 28.37 4.71
C GLN A 417 -13.20 28.48 4.36
N LEU A 418 -12.55 27.38 3.96
CA LEU A 418 -11.13 27.32 3.63
C LEU A 418 -10.83 27.63 2.17
N LYS A 419 -11.85 27.77 1.33
CA LYS A 419 -11.68 28.11 -0.08
C LYS A 419 -10.87 29.42 -0.24
N PRO A 420 -9.99 29.56 -1.25
CA PRO A 420 -9.33 30.82 -1.55
C PRO A 420 -10.32 31.98 -1.70
N LYS A 421 -9.87 33.20 -1.39
CA LYS A 421 -10.71 34.39 -1.49
C LYS A 421 -10.99 34.73 -2.96
N ASP A 422 -12.25 34.96 -3.26
CA ASP A 422 -12.75 35.50 -4.52
C ASP A 422 -12.76 37.05 -4.47
N LYS A 423 -12.86 37.67 -5.65
CA LYS A 423 -13.11 39.13 -5.75
C LYS A 423 -14.60 39.42 -5.55
N PRO A 424 -15.02 40.66 -5.21
CA PRO A 424 -16.42 41.08 -5.32
C PRO A 424 -16.94 41.01 -6.77
N ASP A 425 -18.25 40.87 -6.95
CA ASP A 425 -18.90 40.82 -8.27
C ASP A 425 -19.28 42.24 -8.71
N GLU A 426 -18.54 42.75 -9.68
CA GLU A 426 -18.68 44.12 -10.16
C GLU A 426 -19.97 44.35 -10.96
N ARG A 427 -20.62 43.26 -11.42
CA ARG A 427 -21.91 43.31 -12.13
C ARG A 427 -23.08 43.63 -11.19
N LEU A 428 -22.89 43.48 -9.89
CA LEU A 428 -23.94 43.61 -8.89
C LEU A 428 -23.81 44.93 -8.09
N LEU A 429 -24.96 45.48 -7.69
CA LEU A 429 -25.09 46.52 -6.67
C LEU A 429 -26.19 46.08 -5.71
N ILE A 430 -25.95 46.13 -4.40
CA ILE A 430 -26.96 45.80 -3.40
C ILE A 430 -27.43 47.08 -2.72
N ILE A 431 -28.73 47.34 -2.79
CA ILE A 431 -29.41 48.40 -2.05
C ILE A 431 -30.04 47.76 -0.82
N THR A 432 -29.53 48.13 0.34
CA THR A 432 -29.94 47.56 1.63
C THR A 432 -31.04 48.41 2.25
N ILE A 433 -32.04 47.74 2.83
CA ILE A 433 -33.09 48.37 3.63
C ILE A 433 -32.99 47.86 5.06
N ASP A 434 -32.51 48.68 5.98
CA ASP A 434 -32.43 48.36 7.40
C ASP A 434 -33.36 49.24 8.27
N ARG A 435 -33.25 49.12 9.59
CA ARG A 435 -34.02 49.96 10.52
C ARG A 435 -33.77 51.46 10.37
N GLN A 436 -32.57 51.90 10.01
CA GLN A 436 -32.30 53.33 9.79
C GLN A 436 -33.07 53.84 8.57
N ASP A 437 -33.17 53.01 7.52
CA ASP A 437 -33.96 53.32 6.34
C ASP A 437 -35.48 53.33 6.64
N TRP A 438 -35.96 52.55 7.60
CA TRP A 438 -37.34 52.61 8.08
C TRP A 438 -37.63 53.91 8.81
N GLU A 439 -36.75 54.30 9.73
CA GLU A 439 -36.84 55.56 10.47
C GLU A 439 -36.72 56.76 9.53
N TYR A 440 -35.87 56.68 8.50
CA TYR A 440 -35.80 57.68 7.44
C TYR A 440 -37.13 57.83 6.68
N GLN A 441 -37.72 56.72 6.22
CA GLN A 441 -39.02 56.75 5.53
C GLN A 441 -40.12 57.35 6.42
N ASP A 442 -40.17 56.95 7.70
CA ASP A 442 -41.16 57.45 8.65
C ASP A 442 -40.98 58.97 8.92
N ARG A 443 -39.73 59.45 9.06
CA ARG A 443 -39.42 60.89 9.20
C ARG A 443 -39.79 61.72 7.97
N MET A 444 -39.63 61.14 6.78
CA MET A 444 -39.98 61.78 5.51
C MET A 444 -41.47 61.69 5.19
N GLY A 445 -42.29 61.11 6.07
CA GLY A 445 -43.74 61.00 5.90
C GLY A 445 -44.18 59.93 4.88
N MET A 446 -43.25 59.07 4.43
CA MET A 446 -43.56 58.00 3.47
C MET A 446 -44.33 56.89 4.16
N LYS A 447 -45.61 56.71 3.81
CA LYS A 447 -46.48 55.72 4.47
C LYS A 447 -46.08 54.30 4.11
N ARG A 448 -45.75 53.49 5.12
CA ARG A 448 -45.48 52.05 4.99
C ARG A 448 -46.72 51.26 5.43
N PRO A 449 -47.48 50.63 4.50
CA PRO A 449 -48.67 49.86 4.88
C PRO A 449 -48.28 48.60 5.66
N THR A 450 -49.22 48.03 6.41
CA THR A 450 -49.03 46.75 7.10
C THR A 450 -49.04 45.59 6.11
N ILE A 451 -48.30 44.52 6.43
CA ILE A 451 -48.31 43.28 5.65
C ILE A 451 -49.66 42.57 5.91
N PRO A 452 -50.39 42.09 4.88
CA PRO A 452 -51.61 41.32 5.09
C PRO A 452 -51.38 40.14 6.05
N GLY A 453 -52.21 40.06 7.11
CA GLY A 453 -52.09 39.03 8.14
C GLY A 453 -50.99 39.25 9.18
N SER A 454 -50.41 40.46 9.29
CA SER A 454 -49.38 40.80 10.29
C SER A 454 -49.50 42.24 10.81
N ASP A 455 -49.10 42.47 12.06
CA ASP A 455 -48.98 43.81 12.67
C ASP A 455 -47.73 44.58 12.21
N ARG A 456 -46.85 43.96 11.42
CA ARG A 456 -45.62 44.59 10.93
C ARG A 456 -45.89 45.49 9.73
N LYS A 457 -45.34 46.72 9.77
CA LYS A 457 -45.24 47.59 8.60
C LYS A 457 -44.29 46.98 7.57
N ARG A 458 -44.53 47.28 6.29
CA ARG A 458 -43.62 46.88 5.20
C ARG A 458 -42.27 47.59 5.32
N SER A 459 -41.23 46.93 4.81
CA SER A 459 -39.86 47.45 4.87
C SER A 459 -39.62 48.64 3.94
N LEU A 460 -40.33 48.70 2.80
CA LEU A 460 -40.20 49.75 1.80
C LEU A 460 -41.58 50.29 1.38
N ALA A 461 -41.81 51.59 1.55
CA ALA A 461 -43.03 52.28 1.12
C ALA A 461 -43.17 52.27 -0.42
N GLY A 462 -44.38 52.36 -0.95
CA GLY A 462 -44.60 52.54 -2.39
C GLY A 462 -43.95 53.82 -2.92
N GLU A 463 -44.06 54.92 -2.17
CA GLU A 463 -43.42 56.20 -2.49
C GLU A 463 -41.88 56.09 -2.52
N ALA A 464 -41.29 55.45 -1.51
CA ALA A 464 -39.84 55.24 -1.43
C ALA A 464 -39.31 54.43 -2.64
N LEU A 465 -40.04 53.38 -3.04
CA LEU A 465 -39.69 52.60 -4.23
C LEU A 465 -39.82 53.43 -5.51
N SER A 466 -40.87 54.25 -5.64
CA SER A 466 -41.03 55.13 -6.80
C SER A 466 -39.91 56.17 -6.90
N GLN A 467 -39.53 56.80 -5.79
CA GLN A 467 -38.38 57.72 -5.75
C GLN A 467 -37.07 57.00 -6.07
N LEU A 468 -36.88 55.78 -5.56
CA LEU A 468 -35.69 54.97 -5.85
C LEU A 468 -35.60 54.65 -7.35
N LEU A 469 -36.70 54.21 -7.97
CA LEU A 469 -36.75 53.94 -9.41
C LEU A 469 -36.50 55.22 -10.24
N ASN A 470 -37.07 56.36 -9.85
CA ASN A 470 -36.81 57.65 -10.52
C ASN A 470 -35.34 58.06 -10.45
N LYS A 471 -34.64 57.70 -9.36
CA LYS A 471 -33.21 57.98 -9.20
C LYS A 471 -32.32 57.00 -9.99
N LEU A 472 -32.71 55.73 -10.05
CA LEU A 472 -31.89 54.66 -10.66
C LEU A 472 -32.05 54.58 -12.18
N LEU A 473 -33.27 54.72 -12.70
CA LEU A 473 -33.57 54.52 -14.14
C LEU A 473 -32.75 55.43 -15.07
N PRO A 474 -32.53 56.74 -14.77
CA PRO A 474 -31.69 57.61 -15.60
C PRO A 474 -30.23 57.15 -15.73
N TYR A 475 -29.76 56.27 -14.85
CA TYR A 475 -28.40 55.73 -14.89
C TYR A 475 -28.29 54.41 -15.65
N GLU A 476 -29.37 53.94 -16.29
CA GLU A 476 -29.36 52.77 -17.17
C GLU A 476 -28.84 51.48 -16.49
N PRO A 477 -29.44 51.03 -15.37
CA PRO A 477 -29.17 49.71 -14.83
C PRO A 477 -29.68 48.64 -15.79
N GLN A 478 -28.96 47.52 -15.91
CA GLN A 478 -29.40 46.41 -16.76
C GLN A 478 -30.63 45.72 -16.17
N ILE A 479 -30.66 45.52 -14.85
CA ILE A 479 -31.77 44.91 -14.12
C ILE A 479 -31.95 45.64 -12.80
N ILE A 480 -33.21 45.88 -12.41
CA ILE A 480 -33.58 46.31 -11.06
C ILE A 480 -34.43 45.19 -10.46
N ALA A 481 -33.90 44.49 -9.46
CA ALA A 481 -34.56 43.35 -8.85
C ALA A 481 -34.93 43.64 -7.39
N LEU A 482 -36.22 43.51 -7.06
CA LEU A 482 -36.76 43.76 -5.73
C LEU A 482 -37.02 42.45 -4.98
N ASP A 483 -36.16 42.16 -4.00
CA ASP A 483 -36.29 41.06 -3.05
C ASP A 483 -37.07 41.50 -1.78
N ILE A 484 -38.25 42.09 -2.01
CA ILE A 484 -39.15 42.53 -0.95
C ILE A 484 -40.58 42.18 -1.37
N LEU A 485 -41.28 41.41 -0.54
CA LEU A 485 -42.63 40.95 -0.83
C LEU A 485 -43.60 42.13 -0.96
N ARG A 486 -44.43 42.07 -2.00
CA ARG A 486 -45.43 43.08 -2.33
C ARG A 486 -46.78 42.42 -2.69
N PRO A 487 -47.51 41.87 -1.71
CA PRO A 487 -48.75 41.13 -1.98
C PRO A 487 -49.99 42.01 -2.25
N ILE A 488 -49.90 43.33 -2.00
CA ILE A 488 -50.96 44.30 -2.32
C ILE A 488 -50.60 45.04 -3.61
N ALA A 489 -51.64 45.47 -4.35
CA ALA A 489 -51.49 46.24 -5.57
C ALA A 489 -50.72 47.54 -5.32
N ALA A 490 -49.77 47.88 -6.19
CA ALA A 490 -49.03 49.14 -6.11
C ALA A 490 -49.96 50.36 -6.17
N SER A 491 -51.10 50.24 -6.86
CA SER A 491 -52.16 51.27 -6.89
C SER A 491 -52.78 51.58 -5.52
N GLN A 492 -52.79 50.61 -4.59
CA GLN A 492 -53.31 50.76 -3.23
C GLN A 492 -52.22 51.29 -2.26
N ASP A 493 -50.95 51.05 -2.56
CA ASP A 493 -49.80 51.50 -1.76
C ASP A 493 -49.41 52.95 -2.13
N TYR A 494 -49.14 53.20 -3.41
CA TYR A 494 -48.81 54.51 -3.96
C TYR A 494 -49.19 54.57 -5.46
N PRO A 495 -50.30 55.23 -5.85
CA PRO A 495 -50.84 55.17 -7.21
C PRO A 495 -49.84 55.46 -8.36
N PRO A 496 -48.90 56.42 -8.25
CA PRO A 496 -47.91 56.64 -9.30
C PRO A 496 -46.97 55.44 -9.56
N LEU A 497 -46.71 54.61 -8.54
CA LEU A 497 -45.86 53.43 -8.68
C LEU A 497 -46.47 52.40 -9.64
N ALA A 498 -47.80 52.26 -9.68
CA ALA A 498 -48.47 51.27 -10.54
C ALA A 498 -48.11 51.46 -12.02
N LYS A 499 -48.17 52.70 -12.53
CA LYS A 499 -47.77 53.02 -13.90
C LYS A 499 -46.28 52.84 -14.13
N GLN A 500 -45.47 53.16 -13.12
CA GLN A 500 -44.03 53.02 -13.21
C GLN A 500 -43.61 51.55 -13.35
N LEU A 501 -44.21 50.64 -12.57
CA LEU A 501 -43.95 49.21 -12.65
C LEU A 501 -44.35 48.63 -14.01
N GLN A 502 -45.50 49.03 -14.56
CA GLN A 502 -45.93 48.61 -15.91
C GLN A 502 -44.96 49.04 -17.01
N ASN A 503 -44.35 50.21 -16.88
CA ASN A 503 -43.49 50.82 -17.89
C ASN A 503 -41.98 50.54 -17.69
N THR A 504 -41.60 49.68 -16.74
CA THR A 504 -40.20 49.38 -16.44
C THR A 504 -39.85 47.94 -16.86
N PRO A 505 -39.39 47.70 -18.10
CA PRO A 505 -39.19 46.35 -18.64
C PRO A 505 -38.06 45.55 -17.97
N ASN A 506 -37.11 46.24 -17.32
CA ASN A 506 -35.97 45.66 -16.61
C ASN A 506 -36.21 45.52 -15.09
N PHE A 507 -37.43 45.79 -14.60
CA PHE A 507 -37.80 45.55 -13.21
C PHE A 507 -38.24 44.09 -13.00
N ILE A 508 -37.73 43.45 -11.95
CA ILE A 508 -38.09 42.08 -11.56
C ILE A 508 -38.49 42.09 -10.09
N SER A 509 -39.60 41.43 -9.73
CA SER A 509 -39.97 41.23 -8.33
C SER A 509 -39.98 39.75 -7.94
N ILE A 510 -40.22 39.53 -6.65
CA ILE A 510 -40.39 38.20 -6.07
C ILE A 510 -41.87 37.82 -5.93
N CYS A 511 -42.12 36.52 -5.94
CA CYS A 511 -43.30 35.87 -5.40
C CYS A 511 -42.87 34.79 -4.40
N LYS A 512 -43.75 34.31 -3.52
CA LYS A 512 -43.51 33.12 -2.71
C LYS A 512 -44.61 32.10 -2.93
N PHE A 513 -44.26 30.86 -3.25
CA PHE A 513 -45.24 29.79 -3.34
C PHE A 513 -45.49 29.15 -1.97
N ASN A 514 -46.67 28.55 -1.82
CA ASN A 514 -47.22 27.98 -0.60
C ASN A 514 -46.22 26.98 0.00
N ASN A 515 -45.69 27.20 1.20
CA ASN A 515 -44.84 26.25 1.91
C ASN A 515 -45.23 26.24 3.38
N TYR A 516 -45.25 25.08 4.05
CA TYR A 516 -45.58 25.03 5.47
C TYR A 516 -44.60 25.92 6.26
N PRO A 517 -45.07 26.81 7.15
CA PRO A 517 -46.43 26.91 7.70
C PRO A 517 -47.37 27.93 6.99
N GLN A 518 -47.02 28.46 5.82
CA GLN A 518 -47.79 29.45 5.05
C GLN A 518 -48.49 28.83 3.82
N PRO A 519 -49.75 28.37 3.96
CA PRO A 519 -50.44 27.54 2.99
C PRO A 519 -50.93 28.27 1.72
N ASP A 520 -50.97 29.60 1.68
CA ASP A 520 -51.56 30.36 0.56
C ASP A 520 -50.54 31.08 -0.34
N GLY A 521 -49.26 31.11 0.07
CA GLY A 521 -48.20 31.83 -0.67
C GLY A 521 -48.42 33.36 -0.73
N PHE A 522 -47.58 34.04 -1.50
CA PHE A 522 -47.68 35.49 -1.75
C PHE A 522 -47.50 35.78 -3.26
N PRO A 523 -48.50 36.40 -3.91
CA PRO A 523 -48.39 36.77 -5.32
C PRO A 523 -47.43 37.94 -5.54
N PRO A 524 -46.88 38.08 -6.76
CA PRO A 524 -46.20 39.31 -7.15
C PRO A 524 -47.21 40.47 -7.30
N PRO A 525 -46.73 41.72 -7.40
CA PRO A 525 -47.58 42.86 -7.75
C PRO A 525 -48.39 42.59 -9.03
N PRO A 526 -49.72 42.80 -9.01
CA PRO A 526 -50.59 42.55 -10.15
C PRO A 526 -50.29 43.45 -11.35
N GLU A 527 -49.59 44.57 -11.14
CA GLU A 527 -49.18 45.49 -12.19
C GLU A 527 -48.01 45.00 -13.05
N LEU A 528 -47.29 43.95 -12.63
CA LEU A 528 -46.14 43.44 -13.38
C LEU A 528 -46.55 42.49 -14.51
N PRO A 529 -45.91 42.60 -15.68
CA PRO A 529 -45.91 41.55 -16.70
C PRO A 529 -45.61 40.16 -16.11
N LYS A 530 -46.30 39.14 -16.65
CA LYS A 530 -46.21 37.74 -16.18
C LYS A 530 -44.80 37.14 -16.16
N ASN A 531 -43.86 37.71 -16.91
CA ASN A 531 -42.47 37.24 -17.05
C ASN A 531 -41.45 38.03 -16.20
N GLN A 532 -41.90 38.93 -15.32
CA GLN A 532 -41.07 39.78 -14.45
C GLN A 532 -41.12 39.39 -12.97
N SER A 533 -41.58 38.17 -12.67
CA SER A 533 -41.60 37.64 -11.31
C SER A 533 -40.96 36.26 -11.25
N GLY A 534 -40.10 36.05 -10.26
CA GLY A 534 -39.54 34.74 -9.93
C GLY A 534 -39.73 34.42 -8.44
N PHE A 535 -39.74 33.14 -8.07
CA PHE A 535 -39.96 32.79 -6.68
C PHE A 535 -38.72 33.07 -5.80
N SER A 536 -38.92 33.49 -4.54
CA SER A 536 -37.84 33.71 -3.56
C SER A 536 -37.80 32.68 -2.43
N ASN A 537 -38.50 31.55 -2.58
CA ASN A 537 -38.43 30.45 -1.62
C ASN A 537 -36.99 29.92 -1.51
N ILE A 538 -36.45 29.94 -0.30
CA ILE A 538 -35.17 29.35 0.08
C ILE A 538 -35.45 28.08 0.87
N VAL A 539 -34.78 26.98 0.51
CA VAL A 539 -34.97 25.67 1.13
C VAL A 539 -33.73 25.33 1.97
N PRO A 540 -33.80 25.43 3.31
CA PRO A 540 -32.71 24.99 4.17
C PRO A 540 -32.51 23.48 4.14
N ASP A 541 -31.33 23.03 4.53
CA ASP A 541 -31.05 21.61 4.74
C ASP A 541 -31.79 21.10 5.99
N GLU A 542 -32.66 20.10 5.84
CA GLU A 542 -33.25 19.35 6.95
C GLU A 542 -32.27 18.25 7.39
N THR A 543 -31.49 18.48 8.45
CA THR A 543 -30.51 17.47 8.93
C THR A 543 -31.03 16.74 10.17
N ILE A 544 -30.73 15.44 10.29
CA ILE A 544 -31.17 14.53 11.37
C ILE A 544 -30.84 15.03 12.79
N ALA A 545 -29.86 15.94 12.95
CA ALA A 545 -29.43 16.46 14.26
C ALA A 545 -28.85 17.90 14.24
N GLY A 546 -28.96 18.64 13.14
CA GLY A 546 -28.21 19.89 12.93
C GLY A 546 -29.10 21.11 12.69
N VAL A 547 -28.52 22.28 12.99
CA VAL A 547 -29.14 23.59 12.72
C VAL A 547 -29.29 23.78 11.21
N PRO A 548 -30.47 24.19 10.69
CA PRO A 548 -30.72 24.34 9.26
C PRO A 548 -29.75 25.36 8.64
N ARG A 549 -29.05 24.96 7.59
CA ARG A 549 -28.12 25.82 6.82
C ARG A 549 -28.46 25.78 5.35
N ILE A 550 -28.19 26.87 4.64
CA ILE A 550 -28.38 26.97 3.20
C ILE A 550 -27.10 26.52 2.51
N ARG A 551 -27.04 25.24 2.10
CA ARG A 551 -25.91 24.72 1.30
C ARG A 551 -26.24 24.58 -0.18
N ARG A 552 -27.53 24.49 -0.48
CA ARG A 552 -28.12 24.34 -1.81
C ARG A 552 -29.06 25.50 -2.13
N PHE A 553 -29.34 25.69 -3.41
CA PHE A 553 -30.24 26.71 -3.90
C PHE A 553 -31.19 26.14 -4.96
N LEU A 554 -32.48 26.48 -4.85
CA LEU A 554 -33.54 26.05 -5.75
C LEU A 554 -33.63 27.01 -6.94
N TYR A 555 -33.20 26.57 -8.13
CA TYR A 555 -33.26 27.39 -9.35
C TYR A 555 -34.59 27.29 -10.07
N GLN A 556 -35.26 26.13 -10.02
CA GLN A 556 -36.58 25.95 -10.60
C GLN A 556 -37.41 25.06 -9.70
N ALA A 557 -38.70 25.33 -9.61
CA ALA A 557 -39.63 24.55 -8.80
C ALA A 557 -40.83 24.15 -9.67
N LYS A 558 -41.22 22.88 -9.60
CA LYS A 558 -42.52 22.44 -10.09
C LYS A 558 -43.57 22.91 -9.09
N LEU A 559 -44.54 23.67 -9.55
CA LEU A 559 -45.59 24.24 -8.72
C LEU A 559 -46.95 23.71 -9.16
N ASP A 560 -47.90 23.67 -8.23
CA ASP A 560 -49.29 23.44 -8.59
C ASP A 560 -49.81 24.61 -9.44
N ARG A 561 -50.73 24.35 -10.37
CA ARG A 561 -51.29 25.37 -11.29
C ARG A 561 -52.02 26.50 -10.57
N THR A 562 -52.42 26.25 -9.33
CA THR A 562 -53.03 27.23 -8.43
C THR A 562 -52.00 28.18 -7.79
N SER A 563 -50.70 27.92 -7.97
CA SER A 563 -49.65 28.69 -7.33
C SER A 563 -49.60 30.14 -7.85
N PRO A 564 -49.49 31.13 -6.94
CA PRO A 564 -49.41 32.53 -7.33
C PRO A 564 -48.09 32.90 -8.05
N CYS A 565 -47.12 31.99 -8.08
CA CYS A 565 -45.85 32.14 -8.79
C CYS A 565 -45.88 31.64 -10.24
N LEU A 566 -46.96 30.98 -10.69
CA LEU A 566 -47.12 30.55 -12.07
C LEU A 566 -47.98 31.55 -12.87
N PRO A 567 -47.60 31.88 -14.11
CA PRO A 567 -48.48 32.62 -15.01
C PRO A 567 -49.78 31.82 -15.29
N PRO A 568 -50.96 32.47 -15.33
CA PRO A 568 -52.24 31.81 -15.63
C PRO A 568 -52.28 31.08 -16.99
N ASP A 569 -51.43 31.49 -17.94
CA ASP A 569 -51.42 30.98 -19.33
C ASP A 569 -50.22 30.05 -19.61
N SER A 570 -49.68 29.36 -18.60
CA SER A 570 -48.45 28.52 -18.70
C SER A 570 -48.61 27.22 -19.54
N LEU A 571 -49.54 27.20 -20.48
CA LEU A 571 -49.72 26.19 -21.52
C LEU A 571 -49.10 26.70 -22.82
N ALA A 572 -47.95 26.17 -23.28
CA ALA A 572 -47.83 25.71 -24.69
C ALA A 572 -46.47 25.14 -25.12
N THR A 573 -45.31 25.44 -24.54
CA THR A 573 -44.04 24.94 -25.12
C THR A 573 -43.02 24.53 -24.08
N VAL A 574 -42.57 23.27 -24.17
CA VAL A 574 -41.37 22.80 -23.47
C VAL A 574 -40.18 23.17 -24.35
N ASP A 575 -39.33 24.06 -23.86
CA ASP A 575 -38.05 24.38 -24.48
C ASP A 575 -36.94 24.11 -23.46
N SER A 576 -36.27 22.97 -23.66
CA SER A 576 -35.19 22.51 -22.80
C SER A 576 -33.95 23.40 -22.89
N MET A 577 -33.73 24.09 -24.02
CA MET A 577 -32.58 24.95 -24.27
C MET A 577 -32.69 26.26 -23.48
N SER A 578 -33.89 26.84 -23.37
CA SER A 578 -34.17 28.09 -22.65
C SER A 578 -34.68 27.90 -21.21
N CYS A 579 -34.59 26.68 -20.67
CA CYS A 579 -35.09 26.29 -19.34
C CYS A 579 -36.60 26.51 -19.11
N ASN A 580 -37.44 26.49 -20.16
CA ASN A 580 -38.88 26.68 -20.03
C ASN A 580 -39.60 25.32 -20.01
N PHE A 581 -40.17 24.96 -18.85
CA PHE A 581 -40.91 23.70 -18.66
C PHE A 581 -42.34 23.98 -18.21
N LYS A 582 -43.27 23.12 -18.64
CA LYS A 582 -44.67 23.17 -18.22
C LYS A 582 -44.78 22.95 -16.71
N ASP A 583 -45.55 23.78 -16.02
CA ASP A 583 -45.78 23.75 -14.57
C ASP A 583 -44.51 24.04 -13.70
N TYR A 584 -43.43 24.59 -14.28
CA TYR A 584 -42.25 25.05 -13.51
C TYR A 584 -42.14 26.58 -13.48
N ALA A 585 -41.87 27.13 -12.31
CA ALA A 585 -41.48 28.53 -12.16
C ALA A 585 -39.95 28.65 -12.04
N PRO A 586 -39.33 29.74 -12.56
CA PRO A 586 -37.94 30.07 -12.28
C PRO A 586 -37.81 30.77 -10.92
N SER A 587 -36.67 30.58 -10.27
CA SER A 587 -36.32 31.38 -9.09
C SER A 587 -36.03 32.81 -9.48
N PHE A 588 -36.15 33.71 -8.51
CA PHE A 588 -35.80 35.12 -8.66
C PHE A 588 -34.38 35.30 -9.22
N SER A 589 -33.40 34.59 -8.67
CA SER A 589 -32.01 34.63 -9.13
C SER A 589 -31.82 34.10 -10.55
N LEU A 590 -32.53 33.02 -10.92
CA LEU A 590 -32.46 32.47 -12.27
C LEU A 590 -33.05 33.45 -13.30
N LEU A 591 -34.19 34.05 -12.99
CA LEU A 591 -34.84 35.01 -13.86
C LEU A 591 -33.96 36.26 -14.07
N ILE A 592 -33.35 36.79 -13.01
CA ILE A 592 -32.40 37.91 -13.08
C ILE A 592 -31.23 37.57 -14.01
N ALA A 593 -30.57 36.43 -13.79
CA ALA A 593 -29.41 36.04 -14.58
C ALA A 593 -29.77 35.83 -16.06
N LYS A 594 -30.90 35.19 -16.34
CA LYS A 594 -31.42 35.00 -17.71
C LYS A 594 -31.65 36.34 -18.41
N ARG A 595 -32.39 37.26 -17.78
CA ARG A 595 -32.67 38.59 -18.36
C ARG A 595 -31.41 39.43 -18.56
N TYR A 596 -30.45 39.34 -17.62
CA TYR A 596 -29.17 40.01 -17.76
C TYR A 596 -28.39 39.48 -18.96
N LEU A 597 -28.27 38.16 -19.13
CA LEU A 597 -27.55 37.58 -20.27
C LEU A 597 -28.24 37.90 -21.61
N GLU A 598 -29.58 37.84 -21.66
CA GLU A 598 -30.37 38.25 -22.83
C GLU A 598 -30.11 39.73 -23.19
N SER A 599 -30.00 40.62 -22.19
CA SER A 599 -29.66 42.03 -22.41
C SER A 599 -28.26 42.26 -22.99
N GLN A 600 -27.36 41.30 -22.79
CA GLN A 600 -25.99 41.30 -23.32
C GLN A 600 -25.88 40.55 -24.67
N ASN A 601 -27.00 40.18 -25.29
CA ASN A 601 -27.05 39.33 -26.49
C ASN A 601 -26.31 38.00 -26.31
N GLN A 602 -26.35 37.42 -25.10
CA GLN A 602 -25.80 36.11 -24.82
C GLN A 602 -26.91 35.08 -24.67
N ASP A 603 -26.80 33.97 -25.41
CA ASP A 603 -27.75 32.87 -25.31
C ASP A 603 -27.64 32.18 -23.95
N PHE A 604 -28.80 31.98 -23.32
CA PHE A 604 -28.91 31.23 -22.08
C PHE A 604 -28.99 29.73 -22.36
N ASP A 605 -27.85 29.02 -22.26
CA ASP A 605 -27.81 27.56 -22.42
C ASP A 605 -28.07 26.85 -21.08
N CYS A 606 -29.28 26.34 -20.95
CA CYS A 606 -29.74 25.56 -19.81
C CYS A 606 -28.87 24.33 -19.48
N ASN A 607 -28.15 23.78 -20.47
CA ASN A 607 -27.27 22.63 -20.28
C ASN A 607 -25.97 23.01 -19.56
N LYS A 608 -25.52 24.26 -19.62
CA LYS A 608 -24.32 24.71 -18.86
C LYS A 608 -24.54 24.68 -17.36
N LEU A 609 -25.78 24.89 -16.90
CA LEU A 609 -26.14 24.72 -15.48
C LEU A 609 -26.02 23.26 -15.00
N GLN A 610 -25.84 22.30 -15.91
CA GLN A 610 -25.77 20.86 -15.61
C GLN A 610 -24.33 20.33 -15.51
N ARG A 611 -23.29 21.15 -15.69
CA ARG A 611 -21.90 20.66 -15.76
C ARG A 611 -21.38 20.14 -14.42
N GLY A 612 -21.70 18.87 -14.18
CA GLY A 612 -21.16 17.92 -13.23
C GLY A 612 -21.48 16.50 -13.73
N ILE A 613 -21.05 16.18 -14.96
CA ILE A 613 -21.08 14.88 -15.66
C ILE A 613 -22.29 13.95 -15.34
N LEU A 614 -23.41 14.08 -16.08
CA LEU A 614 -23.98 13.06 -16.98
C LEU A 614 -25.28 13.55 -17.66
N GLU A 615 -25.55 13.00 -18.85
CA GLU A 615 -26.57 13.35 -19.85
C GLU A 615 -28.03 13.36 -19.35
N ILE A 616 -28.82 14.29 -19.90
CA ILE A 616 -30.28 14.30 -19.78
C ILE A 616 -30.88 13.34 -20.81
N ASN A 617 -31.64 12.35 -20.37
CA ASN A 617 -32.67 11.76 -21.23
C ASN A 617 -33.97 12.54 -21.04
N ILE A 618 -34.48 13.12 -22.14
CA ILE A 618 -35.75 13.84 -22.18
C ILE A 618 -36.87 12.81 -22.22
N GLY A 619 -37.63 12.72 -21.12
CA GLY A 619 -38.82 11.90 -20.92
C GLY A 619 -39.45 12.23 -19.57
N ASP A 620 -40.70 11.82 -19.33
CA ASP A 620 -41.59 12.23 -18.21
C ASP A 620 -41.10 11.93 -16.77
N THR A 621 -39.81 11.68 -16.57
CA THR A 621 -39.19 11.37 -15.28
C THR A 621 -38.01 12.29 -14.96
N HIS A 622 -38.30 13.21 -14.03
CA HIS A 622 -37.40 13.81 -13.03
C HIS A 622 -36.27 14.76 -13.45
N LEU A 623 -36.68 15.93 -13.93
CA LEU A 623 -35.93 17.19 -13.73
C LEU A 623 -35.96 17.61 -12.25
N GLY A 624 -35.23 16.88 -11.42
CA GLY A 624 -35.12 17.07 -9.97
C GLY A 624 -34.12 16.14 -9.26
N ASP A 625 -33.58 15.13 -9.94
CA ASP A 625 -32.82 14.03 -9.31
C ASP A 625 -31.33 14.30 -9.04
N TRP A 626 -30.82 15.53 -9.26
CA TRP A 626 -29.37 15.75 -9.17
C TRP A 626 -28.83 15.72 -7.73
N LEU A 627 -29.57 16.28 -6.75
CA LEU A 627 -29.29 16.14 -5.32
C LEU A 627 -30.08 14.98 -4.67
N GLN A 628 -31.12 14.47 -5.35
CA GLN A 628 -32.01 13.42 -4.82
C GLN A 628 -31.64 11.99 -5.23
N SER A 629 -30.89 11.81 -6.33
CA SER A 629 -30.24 10.52 -6.59
C SER A 629 -29.07 10.42 -5.62
N ASN A 630 -29.06 9.43 -4.72
CA ASN A 630 -28.01 9.12 -3.72
C ASN A 630 -26.58 9.17 -4.28
N ARG A 631 -26.08 10.36 -4.62
CA ARG A 631 -24.82 10.62 -5.31
C ARG A 631 -24.09 11.67 -4.51
N GLY A 632 -22.84 11.38 -4.23
CA GLY A 632 -22.06 12.24 -3.37
C GLY A 632 -22.42 12.10 -1.89
N PRO A 633 -21.71 12.87 -1.04
CA PRO A 633 -21.90 12.92 0.42
C PRO A 633 -23.20 13.59 0.92
N TYR A 634 -24.02 14.14 0.03
CA TYR A 634 -25.21 14.91 0.38
C TYR A 634 -26.46 14.07 0.11
N ARG A 635 -27.33 13.84 1.11
CA ARG A 635 -28.50 12.97 0.99
C ARG A 635 -29.77 13.72 1.38
N THR A 636 -30.64 14.00 0.42
CA THR A 636 -31.95 14.59 0.73
C THR A 636 -32.89 13.54 1.31
N SER A 637 -33.56 13.82 2.44
CA SER A 637 -34.65 12.98 2.92
C SER A 637 -35.85 13.03 1.96
N GLN A 638 -36.64 11.96 1.85
CA GLN A 638 -37.82 11.90 0.97
C GLN A 638 -38.91 12.95 1.30
N SER A 639 -38.83 13.64 2.45
CA SER A 639 -39.72 14.77 2.79
C SER A 639 -39.38 16.07 2.05
N ASP A 640 -38.20 16.18 1.43
CA ASP A 640 -37.76 17.32 0.59
C ASP A 640 -38.44 17.36 -0.81
N THR A 641 -39.47 16.52 -1.04
CA THR A 641 -40.11 16.28 -2.35
C THR A 641 -41.02 17.40 -2.82
N ARG A 642 -40.45 18.60 -3.02
CA ARG A 642 -40.93 19.50 -4.07
C ARG A 642 -39.95 19.43 -5.22
N SER A 643 -40.38 18.69 -6.25
CA SER A 643 -39.64 18.45 -7.49
C SER A 643 -39.19 19.77 -8.12
N GLY A 644 -37.89 19.92 -8.36
CA GLY A 644 -37.32 21.14 -8.91
C GLY A 644 -35.81 21.02 -9.08
N ARG A 645 -35.22 21.90 -9.90
CA ARG A 645 -33.76 21.91 -10.10
C ARG A 645 -33.08 22.62 -8.93
N GLN A 646 -32.27 21.86 -8.20
CA GLN A 646 -31.46 22.36 -7.10
C GLN A 646 -29.98 22.15 -7.41
N VAL A 647 -29.14 23.09 -6.99
CA VAL A 647 -27.68 22.97 -7.08
C VAL A 647 -27.03 23.38 -5.77
N MET A 648 -25.84 22.86 -5.49
CA MET A 648 -25.04 23.34 -4.37
C MET A 648 -24.62 24.78 -4.61
N LEU A 649 -24.78 25.62 -3.60
CA LEU A 649 -24.40 27.03 -3.67
C LEU A 649 -22.90 27.16 -3.44
N ALA A 650 -22.20 27.58 -4.48
CA ALA A 650 -20.78 27.86 -4.45
C ALA A 650 -20.61 29.32 -3.98
N TYR A 651 -20.65 29.53 -2.68
CA TYR A 651 -20.47 30.86 -2.07
C TYR A 651 -19.18 31.54 -2.54
N ARG A 652 -19.25 32.86 -2.73
CA ARG A 652 -18.11 33.71 -3.05
C ARG A 652 -17.49 34.21 -1.75
N ARG A 653 -16.32 33.68 -1.38
CA ARG A 653 -15.65 34.04 -0.12
C ARG A 653 -14.79 35.29 -0.33
N ILE A 654 -15.18 36.43 0.23
CA ILE A 654 -14.50 37.72 0.03
C ILE A 654 -13.59 38.08 1.21
N ALA A 655 -13.96 37.67 2.43
CA ALA A 655 -13.24 37.99 3.67
C ALA A 655 -12.93 36.73 4.50
N ASP A 656 -12.16 36.90 5.57
CA ASP A 656 -11.63 35.76 6.33
C ASP A 656 -12.67 35.03 7.17
N ASN A 657 -13.59 35.73 7.83
CA ASN A 657 -14.43 35.14 8.88
C ASN A 657 -15.86 35.74 8.94
N GLY A 658 -16.78 34.92 9.46
CA GLY A 658 -18.16 35.31 9.79
C GLY A 658 -19.05 35.57 8.57
N SER A 659 -20.16 36.27 8.80
CA SER A 659 -21.08 36.71 7.74
C SER A 659 -20.40 37.65 6.72
N ASP A 660 -19.43 38.45 7.16
CA ASP A 660 -18.60 39.33 6.33
C ASP A 660 -17.88 38.60 5.19
N ALA A 661 -17.59 37.30 5.36
CA ALA A 661 -16.99 36.47 4.33
C ALA A 661 -17.85 36.41 3.06
N ILE A 662 -19.17 36.55 3.18
CA ILE A 662 -20.13 36.36 2.08
C ILE A 662 -21.08 37.54 1.87
N THR A 663 -21.22 38.48 2.81
CA THR A 663 -22.04 39.70 2.62
C THR A 663 -21.33 40.79 1.82
N LYS A 664 -19.99 40.71 1.66
CA LYS A 664 -19.20 41.63 0.83
C LYS A 664 -19.14 41.25 -0.65
N ILE A 665 -20.08 40.44 -1.12
CA ILE A 665 -20.14 39.96 -2.51
C ILE A 665 -20.22 41.11 -3.53
N ALA A 666 -20.83 42.23 -3.20
CA ALA A 666 -20.99 43.38 -4.08
C ALA A 666 -20.94 44.70 -3.29
N PRO A 667 -20.71 45.85 -3.96
CA PRO A 667 -20.90 47.16 -3.34
C PRO A 667 -22.31 47.30 -2.76
N LYS A 668 -22.40 47.86 -1.55
CA LYS A 668 -23.67 48.10 -0.85
C LYS A 668 -23.95 49.60 -0.69
N LYS A 669 -25.22 49.98 -0.80
CA LYS A 669 -25.72 51.34 -0.57
C LYS A 669 -27.03 51.26 0.22
N SER A 670 -27.23 52.11 1.22
CA SER A 670 -28.54 52.19 1.90
C SER A 670 -29.56 52.93 1.03
N LEU A 671 -30.85 52.79 1.34
CA LEU A 671 -31.90 53.58 0.68
C LEU A 671 -31.60 55.07 0.77
N GLN A 672 -31.25 55.56 1.95
CA GLN A 672 -30.94 56.96 2.19
C GLN A 672 -29.76 57.46 1.31
N GLN A 673 -28.70 56.66 1.19
CA GLN A 673 -27.53 57.02 0.38
C GLN A 673 -27.85 57.14 -1.11
N VAL A 674 -28.79 56.34 -1.62
CA VAL A 674 -29.20 56.40 -3.03
C VAL A 674 -30.10 57.60 -3.29
N LEU A 675 -31.01 57.90 -2.36
CA LEU A 675 -31.91 59.05 -2.47
C LEU A 675 -31.22 60.40 -2.24
N ASP A 676 -30.00 60.40 -1.68
CA ASP A 676 -29.19 61.60 -1.51
C ASP A 676 -28.94 62.32 -2.85
N PRO A 677 -29.02 63.66 -2.89
CA PRO A 677 -28.72 64.44 -4.10
C PRO A 677 -27.33 64.15 -4.69
N GLY A 678 -26.32 63.89 -3.85
CA GLY A 678 -24.93 63.62 -4.24
C GLY A 678 -24.61 62.17 -4.63
N PHE A 679 -25.62 61.31 -4.81
CA PHE A 679 -25.41 59.90 -5.19
C PHE A 679 -24.77 59.72 -6.58
N ASN A 680 -23.65 58.98 -6.64
CA ASN A 680 -22.86 58.73 -7.85
C ASN A 680 -23.49 57.67 -8.80
N SER A 681 -23.68 58.06 -10.06
CA SER A 681 -24.23 57.27 -11.16
C SER A 681 -23.41 56.05 -11.60
N GLU A 682 -22.08 56.07 -11.45
CA GLU A 682 -21.19 54.98 -11.92
C GLU A 682 -21.45 53.66 -11.20
N SER A 683 -21.97 53.72 -9.98
CA SER A 683 -22.29 52.51 -9.21
C SER A 683 -23.50 51.74 -9.73
N VAL A 684 -24.31 52.32 -10.64
CA VAL A 684 -25.59 51.77 -11.13
C VAL A 684 -25.53 51.36 -12.60
N ARG A 685 -24.82 52.14 -13.43
CA ARG A 685 -24.79 51.97 -14.88
C ARG A 685 -24.35 50.57 -15.28
N GLY A 686 -25.17 49.91 -16.11
CA GLY A 686 -24.84 48.58 -16.63
C GLY A 686 -24.95 47.43 -15.62
N LYS A 687 -25.43 47.68 -14.39
CA LYS A 687 -25.42 46.69 -13.31
C LYS A 687 -26.78 46.04 -13.05
N ILE A 688 -26.74 44.92 -12.36
CA ILE A 688 -27.88 44.30 -11.69
C ILE A 688 -27.99 44.94 -10.31
N VAL A 689 -29.06 45.69 -10.08
CA VAL A 689 -29.35 46.34 -8.81
C VAL A 689 -30.31 45.47 -8.01
N LEU A 690 -29.83 44.85 -6.94
CA LEU A 690 -30.63 44.04 -6.02
C LEU A 690 -31.08 44.92 -4.84
N ILE A 691 -32.38 45.01 -4.58
CA ILE A 691 -32.95 45.78 -3.48
C ILE A 691 -33.56 44.81 -2.49
N GLY A 692 -33.10 44.80 -1.24
CA GLY A 692 -33.58 43.84 -0.24
C GLY A 692 -33.45 44.31 1.20
N VAL A 693 -34.19 43.65 2.09
CA VAL A 693 -34.18 43.93 3.52
C VAL A 693 -32.93 43.33 4.14
N THR A 694 -32.22 44.08 4.99
CA THR A 694 -31.05 43.60 5.73
C THR A 694 -31.18 43.77 7.24
N GLU A 695 -32.37 44.16 7.73
CA GLU A 695 -32.66 44.22 9.15
C GLU A 695 -32.69 42.79 9.75
N PRO A 696 -31.93 42.52 10.83
CA PRO A 696 -31.91 41.21 11.46
C PRO A 696 -33.29 40.69 11.90
N GLY A 697 -33.53 39.40 11.75
CA GLY A 697 -34.75 38.70 12.16
C GLY A 697 -35.94 38.82 11.19
N ILE A 698 -35.73 39.41 10.00
CA ILE A 698 -36.79 39.54 8.98
C ILE A 698 -36.66 38.47 7.90
N ASP A 699 -35.48 38.32 7.30
CA ASP A 699 -35.24 37.41 6.16
C ASP A 699 -33.83 36.80 6.25
N ASP A 700 -33.50 36.28 7.44
CA ASP A 700 -32.16 35.82 7.78
C ASP A 700 -31.99 34.30 7.68
N PHE A 701 -30.85 33.88 7.14
CA PHE A 701 -30.54 32.48 6.91
C PHE A 701 -29.14 32.11 7.37
N LEU A 702 -29.00 30.93 7.97
CA LEU A 702 -27.70 30.38 8.34
C LEU A 702 -27.04 29.72 7.13
N THR A 703 -25.73 29.89 7.02
CA THR A 703 -24.93 29.41 5.90
C THR A 703 -23.77 28.55 6.40
N PRO A 704 -22.99 27.92 5.51
CA PRO A 704 -21.71 27.30 5.89
C PRO A 704 -20.78 28.21 6.68
N PHE A 705 -20.91 29.54 6.60
CA PHE A 705 -20.07 30.50 7.31
C PHE A 705 -20.61 30.88 8.69
N SER A 706 -21.85 30.50 9.02
CA SER A 706 -22.51 30.86 10.27
C SER A 706 -22.19 29.87 11.39
N ARG A 707 -21.55 30.36 12.46
CA ARG A 707 -21.23 29.63 13.70
C ARG A 707 -22.35 29.71 14.73
N ASN A 708 -23.08 30.81 14.72
CA ASN A 708 -24.17 31.10 15.65
C ASN A 708 -25.31 31.84 14.91
N PRO A 709 -26.50 31.94 15.52
CA PRO A 709 -27.63 32.65 14.92
C PRO A 709 -27.38 34.11 14.54
N SER A 710 -26.48 34.82 15.24
CA SER A 710 -26.12 36.22 14.94
C SER A 710 -25.29 36.38 13.66
N GLU A 711 -24.72 35.30 13.12
CA GLU A 711 -24.03 35.30 11.83
C GLU A 711 -24.94 34.85 10.67
N ALA A 712 -26.27 34.85 10.87
CA ALA A 712 -27.21 34.68 9.77
C ALA A 712 -27.09 35.85 8.78
N ILE A 713 -27.38 35.58 7.51
CA ILE A 713 -27.32 36.59 6.45
C ILE A 713 -28.70 36.84 5.85
N PRO A 714 -29.00 38.08 5.45
CA PRO A 714 -30.22 38.40 4.73
C PRO A 714 -30.34 37.69 3.36
N GLY A 715 -31.56 37.33 2.97
CA GLY A 715 -31.88 36.61 1.73
C GLY A 715 -31.37 37.29 0.45
N VAL A 716 -31.34 38.62 0.42
CA VAL A 716 -30.81 39.38 -0.73
C VAL A 716 -29.35 39.02 -1.05
N TYR A 717 -28.53 38.68 -0.04
CA TYR A 717 -27.16 38.24 -0.25
C TYR A 717 -27.13 36.81 -0.82
N LEU A 718 -28.02 35.91 -0.40
CA LEU A 718 -28.15 34.58 -1.00
C LEU A 718 -28.55 34.68 -2.47
N HIS A 719 -29.50 35.55 -2.78
CA HIS A 719 -29.89 35.83 -4.16
C HIS A 719 -28.74 36.40 -4.98
N ALA A 720 -27.92 37.28 -4.40
CA ALA A 720 -26.70 37.78 -5.04
C ALA A 720 -25.68 36.66 -5.34
N HIS A 721 -25.43 35.75 -4.39
CA HIS A 721 -24.56 34.58 -4.61
C HIS A 721 -25.10 33.68 -5.71
N ALA A 722 -26.41 33.41 -5.72
CA ALA A 722 -27.04 32.60 -6.74
C ALA A 722 -26.96 33.24 -8.14
N VAL A 723 -27.24 34.54 -8.26
CA VAL A 723 -27.08 35.29 -9.54
C VAL A 723 -25.62 35.23 -10.00
N SER A 724 -24.68 35.57 -9.12
CA SER A 724 -23.24 35.56 -9.40
C SER A 724 -22.76 34.18 -9.88
N GLN A 725 -23.19 33.11 -9.21
CA GLN A 725 -22.87 31.73 -9.61
C GLN A 725 -23.42 31.39 -11.00
N ILE A 726 -24.67 31.74 -11.31
CA ILE A 726 -25.27 31.44 -12.62
C ILE A 726 -24.49 32.17 -13.72
N LEU A 727 -24.21 33.46 -13.54
CA LEU A 727 -23.50 34.26 -14.54
C LEU A 727 -22.06 33.75 -14.75
N ASP A 728 -21.31 33.46 -13.68
CA ASP A 728 -19.97 32.88 -13.78
C ASP A 728 -19.97 31.50 -14.45
N THR A 729 -21.02 30.70 -14.24
CA THR A 729 -21.18 29.39 -14.89
C THR A 729 -21.44 29.53 -16.38
N MET A 730 -22.27 30.50 -16.79
CA MET A 730 -22.59 30.74 -18.21
C MET A 730 -21.39 31.27 -19.00
N GLU A 731 -20.60 32.14 -18.36
CA GLU A 731 -19.35 32.69 -18.88
C GLU A 731 -18.18 31.68 -18.83
N GLY A 732 -18.35 30.52 -18.20
CA GLY A 732 -17.31 29.48 -18.07
C GLY A 732 -16.19 29.83 -17.07
N LYS A 733 -16.38 30.85 -16.23
CA LYS A 733 -15.41 31.30 -15.22
C LYS A 733 -15.41 30.43 -13.97
N ARG A 734 -16.55 29.80 -13.65
CA ARG A 734 -16.72 28.97 -12.45
C ARG A 734 -17.57 27.75 -12.76
N THR A 735 -17.17 26.59 -12.28
CA THR A 735 -18.02 25.39 -12.29
C THR A 735 -18.88 25.36 -11.03
N SER A 736 -20.13 24.90 -11.17
CA SER A 736 -20.94 24.48 -10.03
C SER A 736 -20.23 23.37 -9.27
N ILE A 737 -20.55 23.22 -7.98
CA ILE A 737 -19.96 22.14 -7.18
C ILE A 737 -20.45 20.82 -7.74
N ALA A 738 -19.55 19.93 -8.09
CA ALA A 738 -19.84 18.64 -8.71
C ALA A 738 -19.51 17.48 -7.76
N PHE A 739 -20.10 16.33 -8.04
CA PHE A 739 -19.93 15.08 -7.31
C PHE A 739 -19.37 13.99 -8.20
N TRP A 740 -18.71 13.01 -7.59
CA TRP A 740 -18.41 11.76 -8.27
C TRP A 740 -19.62 10.84 -8.35
N ASN A 741 -19.63 9.98 -9.37
CA ASN A 741 -20.61 8.91 -9.43
C ASN A 741 -20.31 7.83 -8.37
N PRO A 742 -21.29 6.97 -8.01
CA PRO A 742 -21.09 5.98 -6.94
C PRO A 742 -19.94 5.00 -7.16
N LEU A 743 -19.62 4.66 -8.42
CA LEU A 743 -18.50 3.77 -8.75
C LEU A 743 -17.15 4.44 -8.49
N GLN A 744 -17.00 5.70 -8.88
CA GLN A 744 -15.81 6.51 -8.60
C GLN A 744 -15.59 6.66 -7.10
N GLU A 745 -16.66 6.91 -6.33
CA GLU A 745 -16.58 6.95 -4.87
C GLU A 745 -16.19 5.59 -4.27
N ALA A 746 -16.73 4.49 -4.78
CA ALA A 746 -16.38 3.14 -4.31
C ALA A 746 -14.90 2.82 -4.57
N PHE A 747 -14.38 3.13 -5.77
CA PHE A 747 -12.95 2.97 -6.08
C PHE A 747 -12.07 3.88 -5.22
N TRP A 748 -12.54 5.09 -4.91
CA TRP A 748 -11.84 6.00 -4.01
C TRP A 748 -11.71 5.41 -2.60
N VAL A 749 -12.82 4.94 -2.02
CA VAL A 749 -12.81 4.29 -0.69
C VAL A 749 -11.95 3.03 -0.68
N LEU A 750 -12.06 2.19 -1.71
CA LEU A 750 -11.22 0.99 -1.86
C LEU A 750 -9.74 1.35 -1.95
N GLY A 751 -9.37 2.36 -2.74
CA GLY A 751 -7.99 2.81 -2.89
C GLY A 751 -7.37 3.17 -1.54
N TRP A 752 -8.05 3.98 -0.73
CA TRP A 752 -7.56 4.37 0.59
C TRP A 752 -7.57 3.22 1.62
N SER A 753 -8.52 2.28 1.51
CA SER A 753 -8.51 1.03 2.28
C SER A 753 -7.26 0.19 1.99
N LEU A 754 -6.92 -0.01 0.71
CA LEU A 754 -5.72 -0.75 0.28
C LEU A 754 -4.43 -0.06 0.73
N VAL A 755 -4.37 1.27 0.65
CA VAL A 755 -3.23 2.06 1.17
C VAL A 755 -3.03 1.79 2.67
N GLY A 756 -4.10 1.76 3.47
CA GLY A 756 -4.02 1.44 4.89
C GLY A 756 -3.40 0.07 5.19
N GLY A 757 -3.81 -0.96 4.43
CA GLY A 757 -3.23 -2.31 4.54
C GLY A 757 -1.77 -2.39 4.09
N LEU A 758 -1.42 -1.70 3.00
CA LEU A 758 -0.05 -1.67 2.49
C LEU A 758 0.94 -0.97 3.45
N LEU A 759 0.53 0.14 4.06
CA LEU A 759 1.36 0.89 5.02
C LEU A 759 1.68 0.06 6.27
N THR A 760 0.70 -0.67 6.81
CA THR A 760 0.88 -1.51 8.00
C THR A 760 1.77 -2.72 7.76
N TRP A 761 1.82 -3.23 6.53
CA TRP A 761 2.79 -4.25 6.14
C TRP A 761 4.20 -3.71 5.94
N ARG A 762 4.34 -2.54 5.30
CA ARG A 762 5.65 -1.99 4.93
C ARG A 762 6.48 -1.57 6.14
N PHE A 763 5.82 -1.11 7.21
CA PHE A 763 6.49 -0.58 8.39
C PHE A 763 6.42 -1.53 9.58
N LEU A 764 7.58 -1.85 10.16
CA LEU A 764 7.66 -2.84 11.22
C LEU A 764 7.32 -2.30 12.62
N ARG A 765 7.43 -0.98 12.84
CA ARG A 765 7.33 -0.31 14.15
C ARG A 765 6.01 0.46 14.30
N VAL A 766 5.34 0.30 15.45
CA VAL A 766 4.03 0.92 15.75
C VAL A 766 4.04 2.44 15.56
N LYS A 767 5.05 3.12 16.10
CA LYS A 767 5.17 4.59 15.99
C LYS A 767 5.26 5.06 14.52
N THR A 768 5.93 4.28 13.67
CA THR A 768 6.05 4.58 12.23
C THR A 768 4.73 4.35 11.50
N VAL A 769 3.98 3.31 11.86
CA VAL A 769 2.63 3.07 11.33
C VAL A 769 1.70 4.22 11.69
N LEU A 770 1.66 4.62 12.96
CA LEU A 770 0.79 5.73 13.42
C LEU A 770 1.14 7.05 12.70
N LEU A 771 2.42 7.37 12.58
CA LEU A 771 2.88 8.57 11.88
C LEU A 771 2.49 8.55 10.39
N THR A 772 2.70 7.42 9.71
CA THR A 772 2.41 7.31 8.27
C THR A 772 0.90 7.33 8.01
N VAL A 773 0.09 6.68 8.84
CA VAL A 773 -1.37 6.77 8.78
C VAL A 773 -1.84 8.22 8.97
N ALA A 774 -1.30 8.93 9.96
CA ALA A 774 -1.64 10.34 10.19
C ALA A 774 -1.30 11.23 8.99
N ILE A 775 -0.10 11.09 8.42
CA ILE A 775 0.31 11.81 7.20
C ILE A 775 -0.62 11.49 6.04
N THR A 776 -1.06 10.24 5.92
CA THR A 776 -1.94 9.79 4.83
C THR A 776 -3.34 10.38 4.95
N VAL A 777 -3.89 10.49 6.17
CA VAL A 777 -5.17 11.18 6.42
C VAL A 777 -5.07 12.68 6.12
N ILE A 778 -3.96 13.33 6.50
CA ILE A 778 -3.69 14.73 6.16
C ILE A 778 -3.63 14.90 4.63
N SER A 779 -2.97 13.97 3.94
CA SER A 779 -2.86 13.99 2.47
C SER A 779 -4.22 13.80 1.79
N LEU A 780 -5.04 12.84 2.24
CA LEU A 780 -6.42 12.65 1.77
C LEU A 780 -7.24 13.93 1.94
N THR A 781 -7.16 14.57 3.11
CA THR A 781 -7.89 15.82 3.40
C THR A 781 -7.39 16.96 2.51
N GLY A 782 -6.08 17.08 2.30
CA GLY A 782 -5.46 18.06 1.43
C GLY A 782 -5.87 17.88 -0.04
N ILE A 783 -5.91 16.65 -0.54
CA ILE A 783 -6.38 16.33 -1.89
C ILE A 783 -7.85 16.71 -2.03
N GLY A 784 -8.69 16.37 -1.05
CA GLY A 784 -10.10 16.75 -1.04
C GLY A 784 -10.30 18.27 -1.07
N TRP A 785 -9.50 19.02 -0.31
CA TRP A 785 -9.53 20.49 -0.31
C TRP A 785 -9.08 21.10 -1.65
N LEU A 786 -8.04 20.56 -2.29
CA LEU A 786 -7.58 21.01 -3.60
C LEU A 786 -8.65 20.78 -4.68
N LEU A 787 -9.22 19.57 -4.73
CA LEU A 787 -10.28 19.23 -5.67
C LEU A 787 -11.51 20.12 -5.49
N PHE A 788 -11.91 20.37 -4.25
CA PHE A 788 -13.03 21.25 -3.94
C PHE A 788 -12.77 22.71 -4.32
N SER A 789 -11.59 23.24 -3.96
CA SER A 789 -11.30 24.67 -4.09
C SER A 789 -11.06 25.11 -5.53
N TYR A 790 -10.36 24.29 -6.33
CA TYR A 790 -9.93 24.66 -7.68
C TYR A 790 -10.79 24.07 -8.79
N PHE A 791 -11.37 22.89 -8.58
CA PHE A 791 -12.18 22.20 -9.59
C PHE A 791 -13.68 22.22 -9.27
N GLY A 792 -14.07 22.71 -8.09
CA GLY A 792 -15.45 22.61 -7.61
C GLY A 792 -15.87 21.17 -7.36
N LEU A 793 -14.95 20.22 -7.24
CA LEU A 793 -15.28 18.80 -7.11
C LEU A 793 -15.29 18.40 -5.63
N TRP A 794 -16.46 18.08 -5.11
CA TRP A 794 -16.60 17.60 -3.74
C TRP A 794 -16.48 16.09 -3.67
N VAL A 795 -15.30 15.62 -3.26
CA VAL A 795 -15.01 14.19 -3.02
C VAL A 795 -15.22 13.82 -1.55
N PRO A 796 -15.67 12.58 -1.25
CA PRO A 796 -15.83 12.13 0.13
C PRO A 796 -14.47 11.99 0.84
N ILE A 797 -14.40 12.48 2.08
CA ILE A 797 -13.20 12.41 2.95
C ILE A 797 -13.42 11.43 4.11
N ILE A 798 -14.61 11.40 4.70
CA ILE A 798 -14.91 10.57 5.88
C ILE A 798 -14.92 9.07 5.55
N PRO A 799 -15.68 8.59 4.54
CA PRO A 799 -15.67 7.17 4.18
C PRO A 799 -14.25 6.61 3.91
N PRO A 800 -13.40 7.23 3.06
CA PRO A 800 -12.05 6.71 2.83
C PRO A 800 -11.16 6.81 4.07
N ALA A 801 -11.32 7.83 4.93
CA ALA A 801 -10.57 7.90 6.19
C ALA A 801 -10.95 6.76 7.14
N ILE A 802 -12.24 6.45 7.30
CA ILE A 802 -12.71 5.31 8.10
C ILE A 802 -12.17 4.01 7.51
N ALA A 803 -12.25 3.81 6.20
CA ALA A 803 -11.77 2.60 5.55
C ALA A 803 -10.25 2.42 5.73
N LEU A 804 -9.47 3.49 5.57
CA LEU A 804 -8.03 3.48 5.80
C LEU A 804 -7.68 3.11 7.25
N LEU A 805 -8.33 3.75 8.23
CA LEU A 805 -8.06 3.53 9.65
C LEU A 805 -8.46 2.11 10.10
N THR A 806 -9.64 1.64 9.67
CA THR A 806 -10.14 0.30 10.00
C THR A 806 -9.27 -0.79 9.38
N THR A 807 -8.93 -0.70 8.09
CA THR A 807 -8.04 -1.67 7.44
C THR A 807 -6.65 -1.67 8.11
N SER A 808 -6.10 -0.50 8.42
CA SER A 808 -4.82 -0.41 9.17
C SER A 808 -4.91 -1.06 10.55
N GLY A 809 -5.99 -0.81 11.30
CA GLY A 809 -6.20 -1.40 12.63
C GLY A 809 -6.32 -2.92 12.61
N ILE A 810 -7.09 -3.48 11.67
CA ILE A 810 -7.26 -4.93 11.52
C ILE A 810 -5.93 -5.59 11.15
N PHE A 811 -5.18 -5.02 10.20
CA PHE A 811 -3.87 -5.55 9.82
C PHE A 811 -2.85 -5.51 10.95
N PHE A 812 -2.87 -4.44 11.75
CA PHE A 812 -2.04 -4.34 12.94
C PHE A 812 -2.35 -5.45 13.95
N PHE A 813 -3.63 -5.72 14.21
CA PHE A 813 -4.09 -6.75 15.14
C PHE A 813 -3.71 -8.17 14.66
N LEU A 814 -4.00 -8.48 13.40
CA LEU A 814 -3.64 -9.77 12.79
C LEU A 814 -2.14 -10.04 12.91
N ARG A 815 -1.33 -8.99 12.72
CA ARG A 815 0.13 -9.08 12.81
C ARG A 815 0.64 -9.25 14.24
N SER A 816 0.04 -8.57 15.23
CA SER A 816 0.40 -8.79 16.64
C SER A 816 0.06 -10.20 17.10
N TYR A 817 -1.06 -10.76 16.61
CA TYR A 817 -1.50 -12.10 16.95
C TYR A 817 -0.59 -13.18 16.38
N THR A 818 -0.14 -13.05 15.13
CA THR A 818 0.85 -13.97 14.54
C THR A 818 2.19 -13.97 15.29
N LYS A 819 2.59 -12.81 15.84
CA LYS A 819 3.84 -12.69 16.63
C LYS A 819 3.74 -13.23 18.05
N SER A 820 2.54 -13.41 18.60
CA SER A 820 2.35 -13.97 19.94
C SER A 820 2.13 -15.49 19.93
N VAL A 821 1.90 -16.07 18.75
CA VAL A 821 1.65 -17.51 18.54
C VAL A 821 2.90 -18.22 18.00
N GLU A 822 3.86 -17.48 17.42
CA GLU A 822 5.24 -17.91 17.15
C GLU A 822 6.15 -17.61 18.35
#